data_AF-A0A292QLL4-F1
#
_entry.id   AF-A0A292QLL4-F1
#
_cell.length_a   1.000
_cell.length_b   1.000
_cell.length_c   1.000
_cell.angle_alpha   90.00
_cell.angle_beta   90.00
_cell.angle_gamma   90.00
#
_symmetry.space_group_name_H-M   'P 1'
#
loop_
_entity.id
_entity.type
_entity.pdbx_description
1 polymer ?
#
loop_
_entity_poly.entity_id
_entity_poly.type
_entity_poly.pdbx_seq_one_letter_code
_entity_poly.pdbx_strand_id
1 'polypeptide(L)'
;MLVQKITFAPVDNYKSTNKTRSRNTTQVSLSTQQYPNIDYSKIAFGSIYGVKPKKINLDAEKSKLLRQITELLQTEEPDINTEELTMKVMRRVMNFFREAMKRQEKILEEAEKLAEDKVLNPQQKFEQIQKLQKKLTQVSKFKYSPDGAKNKKQVAENVDYPLLNKLKSAVVEDDFNLSKVVTDYYSELKNISKIEDLNKQYPKIKTPASPQEVIARKIESVLTRGFYEGLADNMGSVEEASEYCVKPVGALVYDIAMKHNANPIELFDSVFPYTAVKIFERYESIATNGMSSIPEVRKIKTPQVSDLDLKLLRTDFDDFVTSVVRKHYLEGQKLNEIKYEKDGISVALSDLRGSDYKFEKMPEKVRSFVKSGEALDYAQKDYGNFDVNQFRARLDFFANGGIGENEEILGKIIDFDSCDFTPEDTKFLAKFLRELDSVREGKKSMEEAVDYIKEQDLAPKGTNKLNELARQKAEEDIKIRQKVSSELKSVKKDFDNAMNVLYQNDLADIANSCADYRPKSIDDCKNAKYLISLINKNTDKETNILNRNAVEQSIMRWDTYNFYKSEGKTSDEVLTKAEKFAMREDGTIDVEKAGHYLINSEVAKMYPESVKYSKYPEVLDKIMEKTATQSEAVKYLCKYDDYMNLSSENKTQLSNFIDMFDQKNSVDKAILKSIVEQDYLNVDTPVQIKTSGSETVTATFSAKAKKAITDKYKYPTCLIYLKGFEDALASFAREWGSSGIKKTGKNNNTLRYKMELKVAGHDDRLFSSNNDYYFDVFSDKGFH
;
A
#
# COMPACT_ATOMS: atom_id res chain seq x y z
N MET A 1 32.76 31.23 11.76
CA MET A 1 34.22 31.09 11.96
C MET A 1 34.94 31.42 10.66
N LEU A 2 36.12 32.06 10.74
CA LEU A 2 36.88 32.67 9.64
C LEU A 2 37.13 31.72 8.45
N VAL A 3 36.76 32.19 7.25
CA VAL A 3 36.93 31.50 5.97
C VAL A 3 38.32 31.86 5.40
N GLN A 4 39.26 30.91 5.39
CA GLN A 4 40.45 31.02 4.54
C GLN A 4 40.10 30.56 3.13
N LYS A 5 39.98 31.53 2.21
CA LYS A 5 39.96 31.30 0.76
C LYS A 5 41.35 30.87 0.30
N ILE A 6 41.47 29.65 -0.19
CA ILE A 6 42.62 29.22 -0.99
C ILE A 6 42.16 29.20 -2.46
N THR A 7 42.81 30.01 -3.29
CA THR A 7 42.60 30.10 -4.75
C THR A 7 43.87 29.64 -5.43
N PHE A 8 43.79 28.71 -6.39
CA PHE A 8 44.91 28.40 -7.31
C PHE A 8 44.41 28.07 -8.73
N ALA A 9 45.27 28.42 -9.70
CA ALA A 9 45.04 28.66 -11.12
C ALA A 9 44.84 27.38 -12.00
N PRO A 10 44.32 27.51 -13.24
CA PRO A 10 44.01 26.37 -14.12
C PRO A 10 45.21 25.97 -14.99
N VAL A 11 45.39 24.67 -15.26
CA VAL A 11 46.27 24.16 -16.33
C VAL A 11 45.64 22.93 -17.01
N ASP A 12 45.97 22.79 -18.29
CA ASP A 12 45.24 22.22 -19.43
C ASP A 12 44.94 20.72 -19.48
N ASN A 13 43.88 20.42 -20.24
CA ASN A 13 43.40 19.08 -20.60
C ASN A 13 44.30 18.41 -21.66
N TYR A 14 44.77 17.18 -21.39
CA TYR A 14 45.15 16.23 -22.44
C TYR A 14 44.16 15.05 -22.49
N LYS A 15 43.52 14.88 -23.66
CA LYS A 15 42.69 13.72 -24.02
C LYS A 15 43.58 12.57 -24.49
N SER A 16 43.23 11.34 -24.12
CA SER A 16 43.71 10.11 -24.75
C SER A 16 42.55 9.12 -24.95
N THR A 17 42.54 8.50 -26.12
CA THR A 17 41.46 7.77 -26.79
C THR A 17 41.45 6.26 -26.52
N ASN A 18 40.27 5.66 -26.71
CA ASN A 18 39.90 4.24 -26.56
C ASN A 18 40.68 3.26 -27.45
N LYS A 19 40.84 2.00 -26.97
CA LYS A 19 40.87 0.78 -27.82
C LYS A 19 40.39 -0.48 -27.07
N THR A 20 39.44 -1.17 -27.68
CA THR A 20 38.82 -2.46 -27.31
C THR A 20 39.69 -3.66 -27.74
N ARG A 21 39.66 -4.77 -26.98
CA ARG A 21 40.32 -6.05 -27.31
C ARG A 21 39.30 -7.21 -27.27
N SER A 22 39.21 -7.99 -28.36
CA SER A 22 38.54 -9.30 -28.39
C SER A 22 39.53 -10.42 -28.02
N ARG A 23 39.01 -11.56 -27.56
CA ARG A 23 39.78 -12.79 -27.24
C ARG A 23 39.30 -13.94 -28.12
N ASN A 24 40.24 -14.58 -28.81
CA ASN A 24 40.08 -15.86 -29.50
C ASN A 24 40.15 -17.05 -28.52
N THR A 25 39.47 -18.15 -28.84
CA THR A 25 39.74 -19.47 -28.23
C THR A 25 39.64 -20.56 -29.30
N THR A 26 40.65 -21.41 -29.33
CA THR A 26 40.93 -22.46 -30.33
C THR A 26 40.15 -23.74 -30.01
N GLN A 27 39.56 -24.39 -31.03
CA GLN A 27 38.95 -25.72 -30.95
C GLN A 27 39.99 -26.83 -31.16
N VAL A 28 39.91 -27.90 -30.35
CA VAL A 28 40.55 -29.19 -30.63
C VAL A 28 39.48 -30.27 -30.55
N SER A 29 39.41 -31.08 -31.60
CA SER A 29 38.49 -32.19 -31.84
C SER A 29 38.93 -33.49 -31.14
N LEU A 30 38.00 -34.20 -30.49
CA LEU A 30 38.17 -35.59 -30.04
C LEU A 30 36.99 -36.44 -30.51
N SER A 31 37.33 -37.65 -30.99
CA SER A 31 36.53 -38.64 -31.68
C SER A 31 35.41 -39.27 -30.84
N THR A 32 34.23 -39.46 -31.45
CA THR A 32 33.05 -40.13 -30.90
C THR A 32 33.17 -41.66 -30.95
N GLN A 33 33.14 -42.33 -29.80
CA GLN A 33 32.82 -43.76 -29.72
C GLN A 33 31.30 -43.94 -29.74
N GLN A 34 30.80 -44.83 -30.61
CA GLN A 34 29.40 -45.26 -30.62
C GLN A 34 29.16 -46.26 -29.48
N TYR A 35 28.23 -45.94 -28.58
CA TYR A 35 27.70 -46.84 -27.56
C TYR A 35 26.37 -47.45 -28.03
N PRO A 36 26.02 -48.67 -27.58
CA PRO A 36 24.79 -49.35 -28.00
C PRO A 36 23.55 -48.56 -27.58
N ASN A 37 22.52 -48.60 -28.44
CA ASN A 37 21.23 -47.96 -28.23
C ASN A 37 20.53 -48.58 -27.00
N ILE A 38 20.69 -47.96 -25.84
CA ILE A 38 19.93 -48.27 -24.63
C ILE A 38 18.69 -47.38 -24.65
N ASP A 39 17.51 -47.97 -24.46
CA ASP A 39 16.26 -47.23 -24.31
C ASP A 39 16.23 -46.54 -22.93
N TYR A 40 16.51 -45.24 -22.94
CA TYR A 40 16.59 -44.38 -21.74
C TYR A 40 15.21 -44.01 -21.16
N SER A 41 14.09 -44.43 -21.76
CA SER A 41 12.74 -44.11 -21.28
C SER A 41 12.36 -44.79 -19.95
N LYS A 42 13.15 -45.77 -19.48
CA LYS A 42 12.90 -46.53 -18.24
C LYS A 42 13.82 -46.17 -17.07
N ILE A 43 14.72 -45.20 -17.22
CA ILE A 43 15.62 -44.77 -16.13
C ILE A 43 15.06 -43.51 -15.47
N ALA A 44 14.57 -43.65 -14.24
CA ALA A 44 14.14 -42.50 -13.43
C ALA A 44 15.34 -41.57 -13.16
N PHE A 45 15.20 -40.29 -13.50
CA PHE A 45 16.19 -39.25 -13.24
C PHE A 45 16.50 -39.19 -11.74
N GLY A 46 17.69 -39.65 -11.33
CA GLY A 46 18.13 -39.76 -9.93
C GLY A 46 18.69 -41.13 -9.52
N SER A 47 18.59 -42.17 -10.36
CA SER A 47 18.99 -43.54 -10.02
C SER A 47 20.37 -43.98 -10.56
N ILE A 48 21.31 -43.05 -10.77
CA ILE A 48 22.72 -43.43 -11.02
C ILE A 48 23.36 -43.81 -9.69
N TYR A 49 23.61 -45.10 -9.50
CA TYR A 49 24.36 -45.64 -8.36
C TYR A 49 25.67 -44.85 -8.16
N GLY A 50 25.79 -44.12 -7.05
CA GLY A 50 27.03 -43.44 -6.63
C GLY A 50 27.10 -41.92 -6.85
N VAL A 51 26.11 -41.27 -7.46
CA VAL A 51 26.08 -39.79 -7.56
C VAL A 51 25.19 -39.21 -6.46
N LYS A 52 25.79 -38.74 -5.36
CA LYS A 52 25.04 -37.95 -4.36
C LYS A 52 24.52 -36.67 -5.03
N PRO A 53 23.23 -36.31 -4.89
CA PRO A 53 22.71 -35.05 -5.39
C PRO A 53 23.50 -33.87 -4.81
N LYS A 54 23.67 -32.81 -5.60
CA LYS A 54 24.41 -31.62 -5.22
C LYS A 54 23.75 -31.00 -3.97
N LYS A 55 24.45 -30.94 -2.83
CA LYS A 55 23.95 -30.33 -1.58
C LYS A 55 23.49 -28.90 -1.89
N ILE A 56 22.19 -28.64 -1.74
CA ILE A 56 21.62 -27.30 -1.94
C ILE A 56 22.14 -26.41 -0.81
N ASN A 57 22.68 -25.25 -1.16
CA ASN A 57 23.02 -24.23 -0.17
C ASN A 57 21.72 -23.52 0.24
N LEU A 58 21.17 -23.94 1.39
CA LEU A 58 19.92 -23.43 1.94
C LEU A 58 19.93 -21.91 2.09
N ASP A 59 21.01 -21.33 2.64
CA ASP A 59 21.09 -19.88 2.87
C ASP A 59 21.11 -19.07 1.58
N ALA A 60 21.82 -19.57 0.55
CA ALA A 60 21.90 -18.92 -0.75
C ALA A 60 20.55 -18.95 -1.49
N GLU A 61 19.87 -20.09 -1.49
CA GLU A 61 18.56 -20.23 -2.13
C GLU A 61 17.45 -19.53 -1.32
N LYS A 62 17.50 -19.53 0.02
CA LYS A 62 16.64 -18.70 0.90
C LYS A 62 16.79 -17.22 0.55
N SER A 63 18.03 -16.73 0.48
CA SER A 63 18.32 -15.33 0.14
C SER A 63 17.81 -14.95 -1.25
N LYS A 64 17.95 -15.86 -2.21
CA LYS A 64 17.45 -15.68 -3.58
C LYS A 64 15.94 -15.64 -3.64
N LEU A 65 15.25 -16.53 -2.92
CA LEU A 65 13.79 -16.54 -2.82
C LEU A 65 13.26 -15.26 -2.14
N LEU A 66 13.84 -14.87 -1.01
CA LEU A 66 13.50 -13.63 -0.31
C LEU A 66 13.68 -12.41 -1.19
N ARG A 67 14.77 -12.36 -1.96
CA ARG A 67 15.03 -11.29 -2.92
C ARG A 67 13.93 -11.22 -3.99
N GLN A 68 13.54 -12.35 -4.57
CA GLN A 68 12.48 -12.38 -5.60
C GLN A 68 11.13 -11.94 -5.06
N ILE A 69 10.77 -12.36 -3.84
CA ILE A 69 9.51 -11.92 -3.19
C ILE A 69 9.57 -10.42 -2.89
N THR A 70 10.70 -9.93 -2.37
CA THR A 70 10.90 -8.51 -2.04
C THR A 70 10.85 -7.62 -3.29
N GLU A 71 11.45 -8.06 -4.40
CA GLU A 71 11.40 -7.35 -5.68
C GLU A 71 9.95 -7.15 -6.16
N LEU A 72 9.05 -8.14 -5.97
CA LEU A 72 7.62 -8.00 -6.29
C LEU A 72 6.85 -7.13 -5.29
N LEU A 73 7.16 -7.22 -3.99
CA LEU A 73 6.56 -6.31 -2.99
C LEU A 73 6.93 -4.83 -3.26
N GLN A 74 8.03 -4.59 -3.97
CA GLN A 74 8.51 -3.25 -4.34
C GLN A 74 8.03 -2.77 -5.72
N THR A 75 7.24 -3.56 -6.47
CA THR A 75 6.68 -3.09 -7.74
C THR A 75 5.51 -2.13 -7.51
N GLU A 76 5.45 -1.06 -8.30
CA GLU A 76 4.40 -0.01 -8.22
C GLU A 76 3.21 -0.36 -9.12
N GLU A 77 1.98 -0.24 -8.61
CA GLU A 77 0.76 -0.29 -9.41
C GLU A 77 0.50 1.08 -10.10
N PRO A 78 -0.10 1.09 -11.31
CA PRO A 78 -0.21 2.29 -12.15
C PRO A 78 -1.34 3.28 -11.78
N ASP A 79 -2.18 3.03 -10.78
CA ASP A 79 -3.24 3.97 -10.41
C ASP A 79 -2.79 4.89 -9.28
N ILE A 80 -2.54 6.16 -9.60
CA ILE A 80 -2.16 7.16 -8.60
C ILE A 80 -2.95 8.44 -8.84
N ASN A 81 -3.75 8.82 -7.84
CA ASN A 81 -4.38 10.14 -7.71
C ASN A 81 -3.31 11.25 -7.74
N THR A 82 -3.58 12.39 -8.37
CA THR A 82 -2.65 13.55 -8.47
C THR A 82 -2.09 14.03 -7.13
N GLU A 83 -2.84 13.95 -6.03
CA GLU A 83 -2.32 14.31 -4.70
C GLU A 83 -1.31 13.27 -4.17
N GLU A 84 -1.57 12.00 -4.42
CA GLU A 84 -0.72 10.87 -4.02
C GLU A 84 0.59 10.84 -4.83
N LEU A 85 0.55 11.27 -6.09
CA LEU A 85 1.74 11.43 -6.94
C LEU A 85 2.72 12.46 -6.36
N THR A 86 2.21 13.55 -5.79
CA THR A 86 3.03 14.63 -5.24
C THR A 86 3.80 14.17 -3.99
N MET A 87 3.13 13.48 -3.06
CA MET A 87 3.75 12.92 -1.85
C MET A 87 4.78 11.83 -2.20
N LYS A 88 4.43 10.92 -3.13
CA LYS A 88 5.34 9.89 -3.62
C LYS A 88 6.59 10.47 -4.27
N VAL A 89 6.45 11.50 -5.10
CA VAL A 89 7.58 12.20 -5.73
C VAL A 89 8.45 12.87 -4.67
N MET A 90 7.85 13.57 -3.70
CA MET A 90 8.59 14.23 -2.63
C MET A 90 9.40 13.23 -1.80
N ARG A 91 8.81 12.09 -1.43
CA ARG A 91 9.51 11.01 -0.73
C ARG A 91 10.71 10.47 -1.53
N ARG A 92 10.57 10.26 -2.84
CA ARG A 92 11.69 9.81 -3.68
C ARG A 92 12.80 10.85 -3.77
N VAL A 93 12.45 12.13 -3.91
CA VAL A 93 13.41 13.24 -3.90
C VAL A 93 14.17 13.28 -2.57
N MET A 94 13.45 13.10 -1.46
CA MET A 94 14.03 13.11 -0.12
C MET A 94 14.94 11.92 0.13
N ASN A 95 14.54 10.71 -0.29
CA ASN A 95 15.40 9.52 -0.22
C ASN A 95 16.67 9.69 -1.07
N PHE A 96 16.51 10.21 -2.29
CA PHE A 96 17.64 10.54 -3.15
C PHE A 96 18.60 11.53 -2.48
N PHE A 97 18.05 12.57 -1.85
CA PHE A 97 18.83 13.56 -1.10
C PHE A 97 19.55 12.93 0.10
N ARG A 98 18.88 12.09 0.88
CA ARG A 98 19.47 11.36 2.01
C ARG A 98 20.63 10.46 1.56
N GLU A 99 20.48 9.74 0.45
CA GLU A 99 21.58 8.96 -0.13
C GLU A 99 22.76 9.84 -0.57
N ALA A 100 22.47 10.97 -1.20
CA ALA A 100 23.50 11.93 -1.61
C ALA A 100 24.25 12.48 -0.39
N MET A 101 23.52 12.84 0.67
CA MET A 101 24.08 13.27 1.95
C MET A 101 25.00 12.21 2.56
N LYS A 102 24.54 10.95 2.67
CA LYS A 102 25.38 9.84 3.15
C LYS A 102 26.67 9.68 2.36
N ARG A 103 26.57 9.77 1.03
CA ARG A 103 27.75 9.67 0.16
C ARG A 103 28.70 10.84 0.36
N GLN A 104 28.18 12.06 0.51
CA GLN A 104 29.00 13.24 0.81
C GLN A 104 29.72 13.09 2.16
N GLU A 105 29.00 12.67 3.20
CA GLU A 105 29.56 12.47 4.55
C GLU A 105 30.66 11.41 4.55
N LYS A 106 30.43 10.26 3.91
CA LYS A 106 31.46 9.23 3.78
C LYS A 106 32.71 9.73 3.07
N ILE A 107 32.55 10.58 2.04
CA ILE A 107 33.67 11.21 1.34
C ILE A 107 34.41 12.20 2.25
N LEU A 108 33.70 12.95 3.09
CA LEU A 108 34.29 13.90 4.04
C LEU A 108 35.01 13.19 5.20
N GLU A 109 34.43 12.14 5.78
CA GLU A 109 35.12 11.31 6.79
C GLU A 109 36.37 10.64 6.21
N GLU A 110 36.28 10.13 4.98
CA GLU A 110 37.44 9.59 4.26
C GLU A 110 38.51 10.67 4.09
N ALA A 111 38.14 11.93 3.85
CA ALA A 111 39.08 13.05 3.72
C ALA A 111 39.72 13.45 5.05
N GLU A 112 38.96 13.47 6.15
CA GLU A 112 39.46 13.75 7.51
C GLU A 112 40.44 12.67 7.98
N LYS A 113 40.07 11.39 7.84
CA LYS A 113 40.96 10.26 8.14
C LYS A 113 42.25 10.33 7.32
N LEU A 114 42.17 10.79 6.07
CA LEU A 114 43.34 10.97 5.22
C LEU A 114 44.26 12.11 5.68
N ALA A 115 43.68 13.17 6.25
CA ALA A 115 44.43 14.29 6.81
C ALA A 115 45.27 13.82 8.01
N GLU A 116 44.71 12.97 8.86
CA GLU A 116 45.34 12.44 10.08
C GLU A 116 46.29 11.24 9.85
N ASP A 117 46.22 10.61 8.68
CA ASP A 117 47.01 9.41 8.35
C ASP A 117 48.53 9.68 8.38
N LYS A 118 49.31 8.96 9.21
CA LYS A 118 50.76 9.14 9.32
C LYS A 118 51.57 8.28 8.33
N VAL A 119 50.92 7.40 7.58
CA VAL A 119 51.56 6.39 6.70
C VAL A 119 51.78 6.92 5.28
N LEU A 120 50.87 7.77 4.79
CA LEU A 120 50.94 8.32 3.43
C LEU A 120 51.84 9.56 3.34
N ASN A 121 52.64 9.62 2.27
CA ASN A 121 53.46 10.80 2.00
C ASN A 121 52.60 12.00 1.49
N PRO A 122 53.11 13.25 1.57
CA PRO A 122 52.32 14.45 1.23
C PRO A 122 51.71 14.45 -0.18
N GLN A 123 52.37 13.80 -1.13
CA GLN A 123 51.97 13.79 -2.54
C GLN A 123 50.85 12.77 -2.81
N GLN A 124 50.93 11.59 -2.18
CA GLN A 124 49.87 10.59 -2.20
C GLN A 124 48.62 11.09 -1.46
N LYS A 125 48.79 11.84 -0.36
CA LYS A 125 47.67 12.50 0.31
C LYS A 125 46.98 13.51 -0.59
N PHE A 126 47.76 14.35 -1.27
CA PHE A 126 47.21 15.35 -2.19
C PHE A 126 46.39 14.73 -3.34
N GLU A 127 46.89 13.65 -3.96
CA GLU A 127 46.15 12.94 -5.03
C GLU A 127 44.84 12.30 -4.54
N GLN A 128 44.85 11.70 -3.34
CA GLN A 128 43.65 11.11 -2.76
C GLN A 128 42.62 12.19 -2.35
N ILE A 129 43.08 13.33 -1.81
CA ILE A 129 42.22 14.49 -1.54
C ILE A 129 41.58 15.01 -2.84
N GLN A 130 42.33 15.14 -3.93
CA GLN A 130 41.74 15.54 -5.23
C GLN A 130 40.69 14.55 -5.74
N LYS A 131 40.92 13.23 -5.57
CA LYS A 131 39.92 12.20 -5.93
C LYS A 131 38.64 12.33 -5.10
N LEU A 132 38.77 12.57 -3.79
CA LEU A 132 37.64 12.80 -2.89
C LEU A 132 36.90 14.09 -3.24
N GLN A 133 37.60 15.19 -3.54
CA GLN A 133 37.00 16.45 -4.00
C GLN A 133 36.23 16.28 -5.32
N LYS A 134 36.77 15.51 -6.27
CA LYS A 134 36.08 15.21 -7.54
C LYS A 134 34.81 14.40 -7.31
N LYS A 135 34.85 13.39 -6.42
CA LYS A 135 33.66 12.62 -6.01
C LYS A 135 32.64 13.53 -5.31
N LEU A 136 33.07 14.39 -4.38
CA LEU A 136 32.20 15.33 -3.67
C LEU A 136 31.48 16.28 -4.65
N THR A 137 32.23 16.82 -5.62
CA THR A 137 31.70 17.69 -6.68
C THR A 137 30.71 16.97 -7.61
N GLN A 138 30.89 15.66 -7.82
CA GLN A 138 29.96 14.85 -8.61
C GLN A 138 28.66 14.59 -7.85
N VAL A 139 28.73 14.30 -6.54
CA VAL A 139 27.54 14.09 -5.72
C VAL A 139 26.75 15.39 -5.54
N SER A 140 27.40 16.54 -5.39
CA SER A 140 26.73 17.84 -5.23
C SER A 140 26.10 18.39 -6.53
N LYS A 141 26.55 17.95 -7.71
CA LYS A 141 26.00 18.37 -9.01
C LYS A 141 24.88 17.46 -9.54
N PHE A 142 24.59 16.34 -8.86
CA PHE A 142 23.63 15.37 -9.35
C PHE A 142 22.19 15.84 -9.06
N LYS A 143 21.43 16.12 -10.12
CA LYS A 143 20.02 16.55 -10.03
C LYS A 143 19.08 15.34 -10.14
N TYR A 144 18.09 15.28 -9.24
CA TYR A 144 17.01 14.30 -9.35
C TYR A 144 16.20 14.53 -10.64
N SER A 145 15.94 13.46 -11.39
CA SER A 145 15.04 13.47 -12.54
C SER A 145 13.74 12.77 -12.14
N PRO A 146 12.57 13.45 -12.21
CA PRO A 146 11.28 12.86 -11.85
C PRO A 146 10.88 11.71 -12.77
N ASP A 147 11.37 11.73 -14.01
CA ASP A 147 11.40 10.56 -14.87
C ASP A 147 12.51 9.63 -14.38
N GLY A 148 12.19 8.77 -13.40
CA GLY A 148 13.10 7.70 -12.98
C GLY A 148 13.65 6.93 -14.19
N ALA A 149 14.77 6.22 -14.01
CA ALA A 149 15.39 5.43 -15.08
C ALA A 149 14.30 4.71 -15.91
N LYS A 150 14.31 4.92 -17.24
CA LYS A 150 13.30 4.47 -18.23
C LYS A 150 13.06 2.94 -18.30
N ASN A 151 13.49 2.19 -17.29
CA ASN A 151 13.44 0.74 -17.18
C ASN A 151 12.65 0.28 -15.93
N LYS A 152 11.61 0.98 -15.50
CA LYS A 152 10.61 0.31 -14.64
C LYS A 152 9.81 -0.63 -15.55
N LYS A 153 10.17 -1.91 -15.54
CA LYS A 153 9.30 -2.97 -16.09
C LYS A 153 7.98 -2.84 -15.36
N GLN A 154 6.95 -2.32 -16.03
CA GLN A 154 5.57 -2.50 -15.61
C GLN A 154 5.35 -4.00 -15.47
N VAL A 155 5.08 -4.46 -14.25
CA VAL A 155 4.68 -5.86 -14.05
C VAL A 155 3.18 -5.92 -14.28
N ALA A 156 2.79 -6.72 -15.25
CA ALA A 156 1.41 -6.97 -15.65
C ALA A 156 0.72 -8.06 -14.80
N GLU A 157 1.34 -8.53 -13.72
CA GLU A 157 0.71 -9.49 -12.79
C GLU A 157 -0.05 -8.72 -11.71
N ASN A 158 -1.32 -9.09 -11.48
CA ASN A 158 -2.08 -8.66 -10.31
C ASN A 158 -1.35 -9.21 -9.05
N VAL A 159 -0.53 -8.37 -8.41
CA VAL A 159 0.26 -8.79 -7.23
C VAL A 159 -0.65 -8.82 -6.01
N ASP A 160 -0.83 -10.00 -5.41
CA ASP A 160 -1.48 -10.16 -4.10
C ASP A 160 -0.45 -9.89 -2.99
N TYR A 161 -0.28 -8.62 -2.63
CA TYR A 161 0.70 -8.18 -1.63
C TYR A 161 0.52 -8.86 -0.26
N PRO A 162 -0.69 -9.00 0.31
CA PRO A 162 -0.89 -9.75 1.55
C PRO A 162 -0.38 -11.20 1.47
N LEU A 163 -0.64 -11.91 0.38
CA LEU A 163 -0.10 -13.26 0.18
C LEU A 163 1.43 -13.25 0.11
N LEU A 164 2.02 -12.33 -0.67
CA LEU A 164 3.47 -12.20 -0.78
C LEU A 164 4.13 -11.88 0.58
N ASN A 165 3.49 -11.05 1.40
CA ASN A 165 3.96 -10.74 2.74
C ASN A 165 3.94 -11.98 3.64
N LYS A 166 2.87 -12.79 3.62
CA LYS A 166 2.82 -14.07 4.35
C LYS A 166 3.91 -15.04 3.88
N LEU A 167 4.13 -15.15 2.56
CA LEU A 167 5.20 -15.99 2.00
C LEU A 167 6.58 -15.49 2.45
N LYS A 168 6.83 -14.18 2.41
CA LYS A 168 8.08 -13.57 2.89
C LYS A 168 8.30 -13.92 4.36
N SER A 169 7.30 -13.72 5.22
CA SER A 169 7.39 -14.02 6.64
C SER A 169 7.68 -15.49 6.89
N ALA A 170 7.01 -16.41 6.19
CA ALA A 170 7.27 -17.85 6.30
C ALA A 170 8.73 -18.19 5.95
N VAL A 171 9.24 -17.68 4.83
CA VAL A 171 10.63 -17.91 4.41
C VAL A 171 11.63 -17.32 5.41
N VAL A 172 11.35 -16.15 6.01
CA VAL A 172 12.21 -15.53 7.03
C VAL A 172 12.31 -16.43 8.27
N GLU A 173 11.20 -17.02 8.72
CA GLU A 173 11.12 -17.91 9.89
C GLU A 173 11.51 -19.38 9.58
N ASP A 174 12.14 -19.64 8.43
CA ASP A 174 12.56 -20.99 8.00
C ASP A 174 11.40 -21.99 7.85
N ASP A 175 10.20 -21.46 7.54
CA ASP A 175 9.03 -22.22 7.14
C ASP A 175 8.86 -22.28 5.63
N PHE A 176 9.47 -23.29 5.02
CA PHE A 176 9.48 -23.48 3.57
C PHE A 176 8.28 -24.25 3.02
N ASN A 177 7.32 -24.68 3.88
CA ASN A 177 6.06 -25.27 3.43
C ASN A 177 5.10 -24.19 2.89
N LEU A 178 5.51 -23.54 1.81
CA LEU A 178 4.78 -22.42 1.21
C LEU A 178 3.44 -22.87 0.60
N SER A 179 3.29 -24.15 0.25
CA SER A 179 1.99 -24.70 -0.18
C SER A 179 0.95 -24.60 0.92
N LYS A 180 1.33 -24.92 2.17
CA LYS A 180 0.45 -24.76 3.33
C LYS A 180 0.13 -23.29 3.57
N VAL A 181 1.11 -22.39 3.48
CA VAL A 181 0.90 -20.93 3.62
C VAL A 181 -0.12 -20.40 2.62
N VAL A 182 -0.05 -20.82 1.35
CA VAL A 182 -1.02 -20.45 0.31
C VAL A 182 -2.41 -21.01 0.63
N THR A 183 -2.47 -22.27 1.06
CA THR A 183 -3.74 -22.94 1.42
C THR A 183 -4.42 -22.25 2.60
N ASP A 184 -3.65 -21.93 3.64
CA ASP A 184 -4.13 -21.25 4.84
C ASP A 184 -4.61 -19.83 4.50
N TYR A 185 -3.92 -19.13 3.60
CA TYR A 185 -4.30 -17.80 3.11
C TYR A 185 -5.68 -17.81 2.42
N TYR A 186 -5.95 -18.83 1.60
CA TYR A 186 -7.22 -18.99 0.88
C TYR A 186 -8.26 -19.84 1.63
N SER A 187 -8.02 -20.19 2.90
CA SER A 187 -8.88 -21.11 3.66
C SER A 187 -10.31 -20.59 3.85
N GLU A 188 -10.50 -19.27 3.90
CA GLU A 188 -11.80 -18.62 4.04
C GLU A 188 -12.69 -18.76 2.79
N LEU A 189 -12.14 -19.15 1.63
CA LEU A 189 -12.93 -19.50 0.44
C LEU A 189 -13.93 -20.64 0.70
N LYS A 190 -13.75 -21.42 1.77
CA LYS A 190 -14.72 -22.44 2.22
C LYS A 190 -16.05 -21.80 2.69
N ASN A 191 -15.99 -20.58 3.21
CA ASN A 191 -17.13 -19.90 3.85
C ASN A 191 -17.81 -18.89 2.92
N ILE A 192 -17.20 -18.59 1.77
CA ILE A 192 -17.72 -17.63 0.79
C ILE A 192 -18.71 -18.34 -0.14
N SER A 193 -19.90 -17.76 -0.28
CA SER A 193 -20.98 -18.26 -1.13
C SER A 193 -21.42 -17.28 -2.23
N LYS A 194 -21.04 -16.01 -2.12
CA LYS A 194 -21.38 -14.96 -3.11
C LYS A 194 -20.14 -14.35 -3.74
N ILE A 195 -20.25 -13.92 -5.01
CA ILE A 195 -19.16 -13.23 -5.71
C ILE A 195 -18.84 -11.88 -5.06
N GLU A 196 -19.82 -11.18 -4.49
CA GLU A 196 -19.60 -9.91 -3.78
C GLU A 196 -18.66 -10.08 -2.58
N ASP A 197 -18.91 -11.09 -1.76
CA ASP A 197 -18.06 -11.42 -0.60
C ASP A 197 -16.67 -11.87 -1.03
N LEU A 198 -16.57 -12.62 -2.15
CA LEU A 198 -15.29 -13.00 -2.76
C LEU A 198 -14.48 -11.77 -3.19
N ASN A 199 -15.11 -10.84 -3.91
CA ASN A 199 -14.45 -9.63 -4.39
C ASN A 199 -14.05 -8.70 -3.24
N LYS A 200 -14.80 -8.69 -2.14
CA LYS A 200 -14.44 -7.95 -0.93
C LYS A 200 -13.24 -8.56 -0.22
N GLN A 201 -13.20 -9.88 -0.06
CA GLN A 201 -12.14 -10.57 0.68
C GLN A 201 -10.85 -10.71 -0.13
N TYR A 202 -10.98 -10.95 -1.45
CA TYR A 202 -9.86 -11.20 -2.36
C TYR A 202 -10.00 -10.37 -3.65
N PRO A 203 -9.86 -9.03 -3.58
CA PRO A 203 -10.13 -8.12 -4.69
C PRO A 203 -9.22 -8.32 -5.92
N LYS A 204 -8.07 -8.98 -5.74
CA LYS A 204 -7.14 -9.29 -6.84
C LYS A 204 -7.52 -10.54 -7.62
N ILE A 205 -8.50 -11.34 -7.16
CA ILE A 205 -9.05 -12.48 -7.93
C ILE A 205 -10.16 -11.95 -8.84
N LYS A 206 -9.86 -11.76 -10.13
CA LYS A 206 -10.90 -11.36 -11.09
C LYS A 206 -11.84 -12.52 -11.38
N THR A 207 -13.13 -12.27 -11.17
CA THR A 207 -14.23 -13.18 -11.47
C THR A 207 -14.80 -12.90 -12.87
N PRO A 208 -15.36 -13.92 -13.55
CA PRO A 208 -16.00 -13.72 -14.85
C PRO A 208 -17.29 -12.88 -14.71
N ALA A 209 -17.64 -12.14 -15.76
CA ALA A 209 -18.91 -11.40 -15.82
C ALA A 209 -20.11 -12.36 -15.77
N SER A 210 -21.23 -11.90 -15.21
CA SER A 210 -22.44 -12.71 -15.09
C SER A 210 -23.02 -13.07 -16.46
N PRO A 211 -23.70 -14.21 -16.60
CA PRO A 211 -24.29 -14.61 -17.87
C PRO A 211 -25.33 -13.61 -18.37
N GLN A 212 -26.06 -12.96 -17.47
CA GLN A 212 -26.99 -11.87 -17.77
C GLN A 212 -26.26 -10.70 -18.44
N GLU A 213 -25.14 -10.25 -17.89
CA GLU A 213 -24.35 -9.15 -18.44
C GLU A 213 -23.71 -9.49 -19.79
N VAL A 214 -23.21 -10.72 -19.95
CA VAL A 214 -22.61 -11.19 -21.21
C VAL A 214 -23.67 -11.24 -22.31
N ILE A 215 -24.85 -11.81 -22.02
CA ILE A 215 -25.97 -11.87 -22.98
C ILE A 215 -26.47 -10.46 -23.31
N ALA A 216 -26.65 -9.60 -22.30
CA ALA A 216 -27.04 -8.20 -22.47
C ALA A 216 -26.09 -7.44 -23.40
N ARG A 217 -24.78 -7.60 -23.23
CA ARG A 217 -23.76 -6.99 -24.11
C ARG A 217 -23.85 -7.52 -25.53
N LYS A 218 -24.10 -8.82 -25.71
CA LYS A 218 -24.28 -9.43 -27.04
C LYS A 218 -25.54 -8.89 -27.74
N ILE A 219 -26.61 -8.63 -26.99
CA ILE A 219 -27.84 -8.00 -27.50
C ILE A 219 -27.59 -6.53 -27.85
N GLU A 220 -26.97 -5.75 -26.96
CA GLU A 220 -26.65 -4.34 -27.25
C GLU A 220 -25.77 -4.19 -28.50
N SER A 221 -24.80 -5.10 -28.68
CA SER A 221 -23.81 -5.00 -29.76
C SER A 221 -24.39 -5.00 -31.19
N VAL A 222 -25.64 -5.45 -31.36
CA VAL A 222 -26.34 -5.47 -32.65
C VAL A 222 -27.31 -4.32 -32.84
N LEU A 223 -27.56 -3.50 -31.82
CA LEU A 223 -28.40 -2.32 -31.91
C LEU A 223 -27.73 -1.25 -32.78
N THR A 224 -28.49 -0.68 -33.70
CA THR A 224 -28.02 0.25 -34.73
C THR A 224 -28.23 1.70 -34.31
N ARG A 225 -27.66 2.65 -35.07
CA ARG A 225 -27.91 4.07 -34.85
C ARG A 225 -29.40 4.41 -34.80
N GLY A 226 -30.21 3.88 -35.72
CA GLY A 226 -31.64 4.15 -35.76
C GLY A 226 -32.40 3.72 -34.50
N PHE A 227 -31.93 2.67 -33.79
CA PHE A 227 -32.50 2.31 -32.49
C PHE A 227 -32.24 3.42 -31.45
N TYR A 228 -31.01 3.94 -31.38
CA TYR A 228 -30.62 4.96 -30.41
C TYR A 228 -31.16 6.36 -30.73
N GLU A 229 -31.37 6.67 -32.01
CA GLU A 229 -32.11 7.86 -32.44
C GLU A 229 -33.56 7.80 -31.97
N GLY A 230 -34.24 6.66 -32.20
CA GLY A 230 -35.59 6.46 -31.66
C GLY A 230 -35.62 6.43 -30.12
N LEU A 231 -34.58 5.94 -29.45
CA LEU A 231 -34.47 6.04 -27.99
C LEU A 231 -34.39 7.50 -27.55
N ALA A 232 -33.61 8.34 -28.24
CA ALA A 232 -33.47 9.77 -27.93
C ALA A 232 -34.83 10.48 -27.97
N ASP A 233 -35.68 10.14 -28.93
CA ASP A 233 -37.04 10.67 -29.06
C ASP A 233 -37.96 10.27 -27.90
N ASN A 234 -37.59 9.24 -27.13
CA ASN A 234 -38.37 8.69 -26.01
C ASN A 234 -37.67 8.88 -24.65
N MET A 235 -36.64 9.73 -24.54
CA MET A 235 -35.94 10.04 -23.29
C MET A 235 -36.67 11.09 -22.42
N GLY A 236 -37.99 11.24 -22.57
CA GLY A 236 -38.81 12.14 -21.76
C GLY A 236 -38.86 11.74 -20.28
N SER A 237 -38.87 10.42 -20.02
CA SER A 237 -38.69 9.82 -18.69
C SER A 237 -38.00 8.45 -18.79
N VAL A 238 -37.48 7.93 -17.68
CA VAL A 238 -36.86 6.59 -17.62
C VAL A 238 -37.88 5.48 -17.95
N GLU A 239 -39.16 5.70 -17.59
CA GLU A 239 -40.25 4.77 -17.85
C GLU A 239 -40.57 4.70 -19.35
N GLU A 240 -40.72 5.85 -20.01
CA GLU A 240 -40.97 5.94 -21.47
C GLU A 240 -39.80 5.33 -22.28
N ALA A 241 -38.56 5.62 -21.88
CA ALA A 241 -37.38 5.09 -22.54
C ALA A 241 -37.25 3.57 -22.35
N SER A 242 -37.63 3.06 -21.18
CA SER A 242 -37.64 1.62 -20.89
C SER A 242 -38.72 0.90 -21.69
N GLU A 243 -39.93 1.47 -21.78
CA GLU A 243 -41.02 0.92 -22.60
C GLU A 243 -40.65 0.85 -24.07
N TYR A 244 -39.99 1.87 -24.62
CA TYR A 244 -39.46 1.84 -25.98
C TYR A 244 -38.51 0.65 -26.21
N CYS A 245 -37.65 0.34 -25.23
CA CYS A 245 -36.68 -0.75 -25.33
C CYS A 245 -37.32 -2.15 -25.31
N VAL A 246 -38.50 -2.33 -24.69
CA VAL A 246 -39.16 -3.64 -24.51
C VAL A 246 -39.37 -4.37 -25.83
N LYS A 247 -39.94 -3.69 -26.83
CA LYS A 247 -40.34 -4.35 -28.08
C LYS A 247 -39.14 -4.75 -28.95
N PRO A 248 -38.15 -3.88 -29.23
CA PRO A 248 -36.95 -4.25 -29.99
C PRO A 248 -36.10 -5.32 -29.30
N VAL A 249 -35.88 -5.19 -27.98
CA VAL A 249 -35.12 -6.19 -27.22
C VAL A 249 -35.89 -7.51 -27.13
N GLY A 250 -37.21 -7.45 -26.91
CA GLY A 250 -38.07 -8.63 -26.85
C GLY A 250 -38.05 -9.45 -28.14
N ALA A 251 -38.03 -8.79 -29.31
CA ALA A 251 -37.89 -9.46 -30.60
C ALA A 251 -36.53 -10.20 -30.72
N LEU A 252 -35.42 -9.55 -30.32
CA LEU A 252 -34.09 -10.17 -30.34
C LEU A 252 -34.00 -11.36 -29.38
N VAL A 253 -34.58 -11.23 -28.18
CA VAL A 253 -34.62 -12.32 -27.19
C VAL A 253 -35.49 -13.49 -27.67
N TYR A 254 -36.61 -13.21 -28.32
CA TYR A 254 -37.46 -14.24 -28.91
C TYR A 254 -36.71 -15.05 -29.98
N ASP A 255 -35.97 -14.38 -30.88
CA ASP A 255 -35.16 -15.06 -31.90
C ASP A 255 -34.07 -15.95 -31.28
N ILE A 256 -33.41 -15.48 -30.21
CA ILE A 256 -32.45 -16.28 -29.44
C ILE A 256 -33.15 -17.50 -28.82
N ALA A 257 -34.30 -17.31 -28.17
CA ALA A 257 -35.03 -18.37 -27.51
C ALA A 257 -35.48 -19.45 -28.49
N MET A 258 -35.99 -19.07 -29.67
CA MET A 258 -36.38 -20.02 -30.72
C MET A 258 -35.18 -20.80 -31.26
N LYS A 259 -34.06 -20.11 -31.51
CA LYS A 259 -32.83 -20.74 -32.03
C LYS A 259 -32.26 -21.80 -31.07
N HIS A 260 -32.37 -21.56 -29.77
CA HIS A 260 -31.78 -22.41 -28.72
C HIS A 260 -32.80 -23.24 -27.95
N ASN A 261 -34.06 -23.30 -28.41
CA ASN A 261 -35.16 -24.02 -27.77
C ASN A 261 -35.32 -23.71 -26.27
N ALA A 262 -35.32 -22.41 -25.93
CA ALA A 262 -35.50 -21.89 -24.57
C ALA A 262 -36.87 -21.20 -24.42
N ASN A 263 -37.34 -21.01 -23.18
CA ASN A 263 -38.56 -20.25 -22.91
C ASN A 263 -38.29 -18.74 -23.14
N PRO A 264 -38.97 -18.09 -24.11
CA PRO A 264 -38.71 -16.69 -24.44
C PRO A 264 -39.09 -15.72 -23.32
N ILE A 265 -40.11 -16.03 -22.51
CA ILE A 265 -40.56 -15.16 -21.41
C ILE A 265 -39.52 -15.18 -20.28
N GLU A 266 -39.16 -16.37 -19.80
CA GLU A 266 -38.16 -16.53 -18.74
C GLU A 266 -36.79 -15.96 -19.14
N LEU A 267 -36.39 -16.14 -20.41
CA LEU A 267 -35.15 -15.59 -20.92
C LEU A 267 -35.20 -14.05 -20.94
N PHE A 268 -36.31 -13.46 -21.39
CA PHE A 268 -36.49 -12.02 -21.42
C PHE A 268 -36.45 -11.40 -20.03
N ASP A 269 -37.21 -11.96 -19.07
CA ASP A 269 -37.24 -11.47 -17.69
C ASP A 269 -35.86 -11.52 -17.04
N SER A 270 -35.06 -12.53 -17.37
CA SER A 270 -33.71 -12.71 -16.82
C SER A 270 -32.66 -11.73 -17.37
N VAL A 271 -32.80 -11.27 -18.63
CA VAL A 271 -31.75 -10.49 -19.31
C VAL A 271 -32.14 -9.04 -19.61
N PHE A 272 -33.44 -8.72 -19.68
CA PHE A 272 -33.92 -7.39 -20.04
C PHE A 272 -33.43 -6.29 -19.07
N PRO A 273 -33.49 -6.47 -17.73
CA PRO A 273 -33.00 -5.45 -16.80
C PRO A 273 -31.53 -5.08 -17.04
N TYR A 274 -30.69 -6.08 -17.29
CA TYR A 274 -29.26 -5.90 -17.58
C TYR A 274 -29.03 -5.29 -18.98
N THR A 275 -29.86 -5.65 -19.95
CA THR A 275 -29.79 -5.11 -21.31
C THR A 275 -30.18 -3.64 -21.34
N ALA A 276 -31.23 -3.26 -20.62
CA ALA A 276 -31.66 -1.87 -20.47
C ALA A 276 -30.54 -1.00 -19.87
N VAL A 277 -29.90 -1.46 -18.78
CA VAL A 277 -28.74 -0.76 -18.19
C VAL A 277 -27.62 -0.55 -19.22
N LYS A 278 -27.25 -1.59 -19.98
CA LYS A 278 -26.19 -1.47 -21.01
C LYS A 278 -26.58 -0.53 -22.15
N ILE A 279 -27.85 -0.49 -22.52
CA ILE A 279 -28.37 0.46 -23.52
C ILE A 279 -28.24 1.89 -23.01
N PHE A 280 -28.63 2.16 -21.77
CA PHE A 280 -28.56 3.50 -21.18
C PHE A 280 -27.11 3.97 -20.96
N GLU A 281 -26.22 3.11 -20.45
CA GLU A 281 -24.78 3.39 -20.37
C GLU A 281 -24.19 3.76 -21.74
N ARG A 282 -24.59 3.02 -22.79
CA ARG A 282 -24.15 3.32 -24.15
C ARG A 282 -24.70 4.67 -24.62
N TYR A 283 -25.96 4.97 -24.34
CA TYR A 283 -26.60 6.24 -24.69
C TYR A 283 -25.92 7.44 -24.04
N GLU A 284 -25.56 7.37 -22.76
CA GLU A 284 -24.79 8.44 -22.08
C GLU A 284 -23.43 8.69 -22.75
N SER A 285 -22.72 7.61 -23.12
CA SER A 285 -21.48 7.71 -23.89
C SER A 285 -21.68 8.40 -25.24
N ILE A 286 -22.82 8.15 -25.89
CA ILE A 286 -23.19 8.75 -27.17
C ILE A 286 -23.54 10.24 -27.01
N ALA A 287 -24.22 10.62 -25.93
CA ALA A 287 -24.49 12.04 -25.64
C ALA A 287 -23.18 12.86 -25.54
N THR A 288 -22.09 12.22 -25.10
CA THR A 288 -20.76 12.84 -25.00
C THR A 288 -19.98 12.82 -26.32
N ASN A 289 -20.06 11.72 -27.08
CA ASN A 289 -19.21 11.46 -28.27
C ASN A 289 -19.92 11.65 -29.62
N GLY A 290 -21.23 11.91 -29.63
CA GLY A 290 -22.07 12.02 -30.80
C GLY A 290 -22.55 10.68 -31.39
N MET A 291 -23.73 10.70 -32.04
CA MET A 291 -24.39 9.53 -32.67
C MET A 291 -23.58 8.90 -33.82
N SER A 292 -22.61 9.64 -34.39
CA SER A 292 -21.69 9.14 -35.41
C SER A 292 -20.80 7.99 -34.91
N SER A 293 -20.64 7.85 -33.59
CA SER A 293 -19.91 6.76 -32.93
C SER A 293 -20.61 5.39 -33.04
N ILE A 294 -21.85 5.35 -33.52
CA ILE A 294 -22.62 4.11 -33.75
C ILE A 294 -22.75 3.88 -35.26
N PRO A 295 -22.49 2.65 -35.75
CA PRO A 295 -22.75 2.30 -37.14
C PRO A 295 -24.26 2.32 -37.46
N GLU A 296 -24.61 2.88 -38.61
CA GLU A 296 -25.96 2.73 -39.19
C GLU A 296 -26.29 1.27 -39.50
N VAL A 297 -25.26 0.50 -39.91
CA VAL A 297 -25.34 -0.95 -40.14
C VAL A 297 -24.25 -1.65 -39.35
N ARG A 298 -24.66 -2.58 -38.47
CA ARG A 298 -23.73 -3.44 -37.74
C ARG A 298 -23.24 -4.58 -38.63
N LYS A 299 -21.96 -4.95 -38.50
CA LYS A 299 -21.37 -6.11 -39.19
C LYS A 299 -22.03 -7.43 -38.74
N ILE A 300 -22.41 -7.49 -37.47
CA ILE A 300 -23.16 -8.59 -36.86
C ILE A 300 -24.60 -8.12 -36.73
N LYS A 301 -25.53 -8.83 -37.37
CA LYS A 301 -26.96 -8.46 -37.40
C LYS A 301 -27.81 -9.18 -36.35
N THR A 302 -27.29 -10.27 -35.78
CA THR A 302 -27.98 -11.10 -34.79
C THR A 302 -27.08 -11.30 -33.57
N PRO A 303 -27.62 -11.22 -32.34
CA PRO A 303 -26.83 -11.44 -31.14
C PRO A 303 -26.10 -12.79 -31.18
N GLN A 304 -24.80 -12.81 -30.88
CA GLN A 304 -23.97 -14.02 -30.90
C GLN A 304 -24.05 -14.76 -29.55
N VAL A 305 -25.26 -15.08 -29.12
CA VAL A 305 -25.51 -15.91 -27.93
C VAL A 305 -25.26 -17.38 -28.27
N SER A 306 -24.57 -18.08 -27.39
CA SER A 306 -24.15 -19.47 -27.50
C SER A 306 -24.90 -20.36 -26.51
N ASP A 307 -24.90 -21.68 -26.75
CA ASP A 307 -25.48 -22.65 -25.81
C ASP A 307 -24.84 -22.59 -24.42
N LEU A 308 -23.55 -22.23 -24.36
CA LEU A 308 -22.82 -22.05 -23.10
C LEU A 308 -23.37 -20.88 -22.29
N ASP A 309 -23.69 -19.75 -22.94
CA ASP A 309 -24.24 -18.57 -22.26
C ASP A 309 -25.58 -18.94 -21.58
N LEU A 310 -26.46 -19.64 -22.30
CA LEU A 310 -27.76 -20.08 -21.79
C LEU A 310 -27.64 -21.17 -20.72
N LYS A 311 -26.63 -22.04 -20.84
CA LYS A 311 -26.35 -23.07 -19.84
C LYS A 311 -25.88 -22.45 -18.52
N LEU A 312 -25.00 -21.44 -18.57
CA LEU A 312 -24.56 -20.70 -17.40
C LEU A 312 -25.67 -19.82 -16.81
N LEU A 313 -26.54 -19.24 -17.64
CA LEU A 313 -27.71 -18.48 -17.16
C LEU A 313 -28.66 -19.32 -16.29
N ARG A 314 -28.73 -20.64 -16.54
CA ARG A 314 -29.54 -21.59 -15.76
C ARG A 314 -28.85 -22.10 -14.49
N THR A 315 -27.58 -21.78 -14.29
CA THR A 315 -26.85 -22.15 -13.06
C THR A 315 -26.97 -21.07 -12.00
N ASP A 316 -26.85 -21.46 -10.73
CA ASP A 316 -26.49 -20.55 -9.66
C ASP A 316 -25.07 -20.03 -9.91
N PHE A 317 -24.97 -18.84 -10.51
CA PHE A 317 -23.69 -18.33 -11.00
C PHE A 317 -22.72 -17.98 -9.87
N ASP A 318 -23.24 -17.55 -8.71
CA ASP A 318 -22.43 -17.31 -7.51
C ASP A 318 -21.77 -18.61 -7.04
N ASP A 319 -22.54 -19.69 -6.94
CA ASP A 319 -22.04 -21.01 -6.59
C ASP A 319 -21.07 -21.57 -7.64
N PHE A 320 -21.37 -21.39 -8.94
CA PHE A 320 -20.48 -21.77 -10.02
C PHE A 320 -19.10 -21.11 -9.88
N VAL A 321 -19.06 -19.78 -9.75
CA VAL A 321 -17.81 -19.03 -9.66
C VAL A 321 -17.06 -19.37 -8.37
N THR A 322 -17.72 -19.35 -7.22
CA THR A 322 -17.08 -19.61 -5.92
C THR A 322 -16.55 -21.04 -5.82
N SER A 323 -17.27 -22.03 -6.37
CA SER A 323 -16.81 -23.43 -6.44
C SER A 323 -15.56 -23.59 -7.30
N VAL A 324 -15.53 -22.95 -8.47
CA VAL A 324 -14.37 -22.99 -9.38
C VAL A 324 -13.15 -22.31 -8.75
N VAL A 325 -13.35 -21.13 -8.13
CA VAL A 325 -12.29 -20.40 -7.43
C VAL A 325 -11.75 -21.23 -6.26
N ARG A 326 -12.62 -21.86 -5.46
CA ARG A 326 -12.21 -22.76 -4.36
C ARG A 326 -11.37 -23.93 -4.88
N LYS A 327 -11.84 -24.66 -5.89
CA LYS A 327 -11.08 -25.77 -6.49
C LYS A 327 -9.72 -25.32 -7.06
N HIS A 328 -9.66 -24.12 -7.64
CA HIS A 328 -8.42 -23.63 -8.24
C HIS A 328 -7.40 -23.13 -7.21
N TYR A 329 -7.81 -22.24 -6.30
CA TYR A 329 -6.91 -21.52 -5.39
C TYR A 329 -6.68 -22.26 -4.08
N LEU A 330 -7.68 -22.98 -3.56
CA LEU A 330 -7.58 -23.69 -2.28
C LEU A 330 -7.18 -25.17 -2.48
N GLU A 331 -7.77 -25.86 -3.45
CA GLU A 331 -7.47 -27.29 -3.70
C GLU A 331 -6.31 -27.49 -4.69
N GLY A 332 -5.84 -26.43 -5.35
CA GLY A 332 -4.71 -26.47 -6.28
C GLY A 332 -5.00 -27.16 -7.62
N GLN A 333 -6.26 -27.42 -7.96
CA GLN A 333 -6.63 -28.05 -9.22
C GLN A 333 -6.31 -27.11 -10.40
N LYS A 334 -5.85 -27.66 -11.54
CA LYS A 334 -5.67 -26.82 -12.74
C LYS A 334 -7.03 -26.43 -13.29
N LEU A 335 -7.22 -25.16 -13.69
CA LEU A 335 -8.51 -24.68 -14.21
C LEU A 335 -9.11 -25.61 -15.27
N ASN A 336 -8.31 -26.08 -16.23
CA ASN A 336 -8.79 -26.94 -17.33
C ASN A 336 -9.26 -28.33 -16.88
N GLU A 337 -8.87 -28.78 -15.68
CA GLU A 337 -9.26 -30.07 -15.09
C GLU A 337 -10.53 -29.94 -14.22
N ILE A 338 -10.98 -28.70 -13.95
CA ILE A 338 -12.15 -28.44 -13.10
C ILE A 338 -13.44 -28.69 -13.88
N LYS A 339 -14.31 -29.48 -13.27
CA LYS A 339 -15.69 -29.71 -13.72
C LYS A 339 -16.65 -29.26 -12.64
N TYR A 340 -17.63 -28.44 -13.03
CA TYR A 340 -18.75 -28.04 -12.19
C TYR A 340 -19.94 -28.93 -12.47
N GLU A 341 -20.58 -29.45 -11.43
CA GLU A 341 -21.77 -30.30 -11.50
C GLU A 341 -22.71 -29.94 -10.35
N LYS A 342 -23.89 -29.41 -10.70
CA LYS A 342 -24.98 -29.11 -9.75
C LYS A 342 -26.31 -29.13 -10.49
N ASP A 343 -27.36 -29.64 -9.85
CA ASP A 343 -28.73 -29.67 -10.37
C ASP A 343 -28.85 -30.24 -11.80
N GLY A 344 -28.05 -31.28 -12.11
CA GLY A 344 -28.03 -31.92 -13.44
C GLY A 344 -27.32 -31.11 -14.53
N ILE A 345 -26.85 -29.89 -14.24
CA ILE A 345 -26.04 -29.07 -15.15
C ILE A 345 -24.56 -29.38 -14.90
N SER A 346 -23.85 -29.67 -15.99
CA SER A 346 -22.42 -29.98 -15.95
C SER A 346 -21.63 -29.07 -16.88
N VAL A 347 -20.71 -28.27 -16.35
CA VAL A 347 -19.87 -27.34 -17.13
C VAL A 347 -18.40 -27.68 -16.88
N ALA A 348 -17.67 -28.05 -17.94
CA ALA A 348 -16.23 -28.21 -17.86
C ALA A 348 -15.55 -26.88 -18.13
N LEU A 349 -14.56 -26.50 -17.31
CA LEU A 349 -13.84 -25.23 -17.49
C LEU A 349 -13.04 -25.19 -18.80
N SER A 350 -12.70 -26.34 -19.37
CA SER A 350 -12.16 -26.46 -20.73
C SER A 350 -13.06 -25.84 -21.79
N ASP A 351 -14.38 -25.87 -21.58
CA ASP A 351 -15.39 -25.40 -22.53
C ASP A 351 -15.49 -23.87 -22.53
N LEU A 352 -15.00 -23.22 -21.47
CA LEU A 352 -14.92 -21.74 -21.41
C LEU A 352 -13.74 -21.19 -22.21
N ARG A 353 -12.87 -22.04 -22.77
CA ARG A 353 -11.68 -21.61 -23.49
C ARG A 353 -12.07 -20.81 -24.75
N GLY A 354 -11.77 -19.51 -24.72
CA GLY A 354 -12.11 -18.59 -25.82
C GLY A 354 -13.50 -17.98 -25.70
N SER A 355 -14.22 -18.22 -24.60
CA SER A 355 -15.48 -17.55 -24.27
C SER A 355 -15.24 -16.18 -23.60
N ASP A 356 -16.35 -15.48 -23.34
CA ASP A 356 -16.37 -14.22 -22.57
C ASP A 356 -16.20 -14.44 -21.05
N TYR A 357 -16.33 -15.68 -20.58
CA TYR A 357 -16.20 -16.06 -19.16
C TYR A 357 -14.77 -16.48 -18.84
N LYS A 358 -13.94 -15.52 -18.43
CA LYS A 358 -12.52 -15.76 -18.13
C LYS A 358 -12.27 -15.72 -16.63
N PHE A 359 -11.79 -16.84 -16.09
CA PHE A 359 -11.24 -16.90 -14.75
C PHE A 359 -9.78 -16.46 -14.76
N GLU A 360 -9.42 -15.66 -13.76
CA GLU A 360 -8.01 -15.38 -13.49
C GLU A 360 -7.30 -16.63 -12.95
N LYS A 361 -6.06 -16.83 -13.39
CA LYS A 361 -5.19 -17.90 -12.89
C LYS A 361 -4.39 -17.36 -11.72
N MET A 362 -4.14 -18.22 -10.73
CA MET A 362 -3.13 -17.93 -9.71
C MET A 362 -1.80 -17.55 -10.38
N PRO A 363 -1.18 -16.41 -10.00
CA PRO A 363 0.02 -15.88 -10.64
C PRO A 363 1.15 -16.91 -10.75
N GLU A 364 1.84 -16.92 -11.89
CA GLU A 364 2.90 -17.91 -12.15
C GLU A 364 4.08 -17.71 -11.18
N LYS A 365 4.36 -16.46 -10.80
CA LYS A 365 5.38 -16.16 -9.78
C LYS A 365 5.08 -16.81 -8.44
N VAL A 366 3.85 -16.74 -7.95
CA VAL A 366 3.46 -17.38 -6.68
C VAL A 366 3.66 -18.90 -6.77
N ARG A 367 3.25 -19.52 -7.89
CA ARG A 367 3.52 -20.96 -8.13
C ARG A 367 5.01 -21.28 -8.15
N SER A 368 5.83 -20.40 -8.71
CA SER A 368 7.30 -20.57 -8.74
C SER A 368 7.93 -20.46 -7.34
N PHE A 369 7.37 -19.62 -6.47
CA PHE A 369 7.78 -19.52 -5.07
C PHE A 369 7.45 -20.79 -4.31
N VAL A 370 6.22 -21.32 -4.47
CA VAL A 370 5.83 -22.60 -3.86
C VAL A 370 6.79 -23.72 -4.24
N LYS A 371 7.11 -23.87 -5.54
CA LYS A 371 8.09 -24.86 -6.02
C LYS A 371 9.51 -24.66 -5.45
N SER A 372 9.93 -23.41 -5.30
CA SER A 372 11.23 -23.10 -4.69
C SER A 372 11.22 -23.42 -3.19
N GLY A 373 10.11 -23.16 -2.51
CA GLY A 373 9.85 -23.57 -1.12
C GLY A 373 9.90 -25.08 -0.96
N GLU A 374 9.25 -25.86 -1.82
CA GLU A 374 9.32 -27.34 -1.81
C GLU A 374 10.76 -27.87 -1.92
N ALA A 375 11.58 -27.26 -2.79
CA ALA A 375 12.99 -27.64 -2.92
C ALA A 375 13.81 -27.32 -1.66
N LEU A 376 13.55 -26.17 -1.03
CA LEU A 376 14.18 -25.77 0.23
C LEU A 376 13.71 -26.66 1.40
N ASP A 377 12.42 -26.97 1.46
CA ASP A 377 11.79 -27.83 2.46
C ASP A 377 12.35 -29.25 2.40
N TYR A 378 12.52 -29.80 1.18
CA TYR A 378 13.20 -31.08 0.98
C TYR A 378 14.65 -31.05 1.46
N ALA A 379 15.39 -29.98 1.13
CA ALA A 379 16.78 -29.82 1.58
C ALA A 379 16.91 -29.64 3.11
N GLN A 380 15.93 -28.99 3.75
CA GLN A 380 15.86 -28.82 5.21
C GLN A 380 15.62 -30.15 5.94
N LYS A 381 15.17 -31.19 5.23
CA LYS A 381 14.86 -32.53 5.78
C LYS A 381 15.86 -33.61 5.34
N ASP A 382 16.94 -33.22 4.66
CA ASP A 382 17.99 -34.14 4.21
C ASP A 382 18.95 -34.52 5.35
N TYR A 383 18.39 -35.09 6.42
CA TYR A 383 19.11 -35.50 7.62
C TYR A 383 20.27 -36.48 7.35
N GLY A 384 20.25 -37.17 6.21
CA GLY A 384 21.33 -38.07 5.81
C GLY A 384 22.65 -37.35 5.44
N ASN A 385 22.60 -36.04 5.18
CA ASN A 385 23.76 -35.22 4.80
C ASN A 385 24.00 -34.04 5.77
N PHE A 386 23.38 -34.09 6.95
CA PHE A 386 23.54 -33.09 8.00
C PHE A 386 24.88 -33.24 8.71
N ASP A 387 25.49 -32.11 9.04
CA ASP A 387 26.55 -32.04 10.05
C ASP A 387 25.96 -31.77 11.44
N VAL A 388 26.81 -31.79 12.48
CA VAL A 388 26.41 -31.58 13.88
C VAL A 388 25.73 -30.23 14.09
N ASN A 389 26.22 -29.17 13.46
CA ASN A 389 25.63 -27.83 13.61
C ASN A 389 24.24 -27.78 12.99
N GLN A 390 24.05 -28.45 11.84
CA GLN A 390 22.73 -28.56 11.19
C GLN A 390 21.74 -29.35 12.05
N PHE A 391 22.18 -30.43 12.70
CA PHE A 391 21.34 -31.17 13.64
C PHE A 391 20.93 -30.32 14.85
N ARG A 392 21.89 -29.62 15.48
CA ARG A 392 21.62 -28.72 16.61
C ARG A 392 20.66 -27.60 16.24
N ALA A 393 20.85 -26.97 15.08
CA ALA A 393 19.93 -25.95 14.59
C ALA A 393 18.51 -26.49 14.38
N ARG A 394 18.37 -27.74 13.91
CA ARG A 394 17.06 -28.38 13.75
C ARG A 394 16.40 -28.71 15.09
N LEU A 395 17.18 -29.22 16.05
CA LEU A 395 16.70 -29.47 17.41
C LEU A 395 16.22 -28.18 18.08
N ASP A 396 17.01 -27.10 17.99
CA ASP A 396 16.65 -25.78 18.53
C ASP A 396 15.40 -25.20 17.85
N PHE A 397 15.25 -25.39 16.53
CA PHE A 397 14.02 -25.01 15.82
C PHE A 397 12.77 -25.67 16.41
N PHE A 398 12.81 -26.98 16.69
CA PHE A 398 11.67 -27.70 17.29
C PHE A 398 11.50 -27.38 18.77
N ALA A 399 12.60 -27.20 19.50
CA ALA A 399 12.60 -26.83 20.92
C ALA A 399 11.85 -25.51 21.14
N ASN A 400 12.09 -24.51 20.29
CA ASN A 400 11.44 -23.19 20.38
C ASN A 400 10.13 -23.10 19.58
N GLY A 401 9.64 -24.22 19.04
CA GLY A 401 8.37 -24.33 18.32
C GLY A 401 7.26 -24.94 19.20
N GLY A 402 6.02 -24.91 18.72
CA GLY A 402 4.88 -25.47 19.46
C GLY A 402 4.99 -26.99 19.72
N ILE A 403 5.84 -27.70 18.98
CA ILE A 403 6.15 -29.11 19.24
C ILE A 403 6.97 -29.29 20.53
N GLY A 404 7.88 -28.37 20.82
CA GLY A 404 8.72 -28.38 22.03
C GLY A 404 7.99 -28.01 23.32
N GLU A 405 6.71 -27.60 23.24
CA GLU A 405 5.85 -27.39 24.43
C GLU A 405 5.44 -28.72 25.08
N ASN A 406 5.49 -29.83 24.33
CA ASN A 406 5.26 -31.16 24.88
C ASN A 406 6.49 -31.62 25.68
N GLU A 407 6.31 -31.87 26.99
CA GLU A 407 7.39 -32.20 27.92
C GLU A 407 8.19 -33.45 27.50
N GLU A 408 7.53 -34.44 26.92
CA GLU A 408 8.18 -35.69 26.51
C GLU A 408 9.07 -35.49 25.29
N ILE A 409 8.59 -34.76 24.28
CA ILE A 409 9.37 -34.41 23.10
C ILE A 409 10.53 -33.48 23.49
N LEU A 410 10.28 -32.48 24.35
CA LEU A 410 11.30 -31.58 24.85
C LEU A 410 12.40 -32.35 25.59
N GLY A 411 12.01 -33.29 26.44
CA GLY A 411 12.94 -34.17 27.15
C GLY A 411 13.86 -34.94 26.20
N LYS A 412 13.33 -35.44 25.08
CA LYS A 412 14.12 -36.13 24.04
C LYS A 412 14.99 -35.18 23.22
N ILE A 413 14.53 -33.97 22.94
CA ILE A 413 15.32 -32.93 22.26
C ILE A 413 16.57 -32.61 23.09
N ILE A 414 16.42 -32.40 24.41
CA ILE A 414 17.53 -32.15 25.32
C ILE A 414 18.52 -33.32 25.34
N ASP A 415 18.00 -34.54 25.41
CA ASP A 415 18.82 -35.75 25.39
C ASP A 415 19.66 -35.83 24.10
N PHE A 416 19.07 -35.56 22.93
CA PHE A 416 19.79 -35.54 21.65
C PHE A 416 20.76 -34.36 21.49
N ASP A 417 20.44 -33.16 21.99
CA ASP A 417 21.31 -31.99 21.87
C ASP A 417 22.61 -32.14 22.69
N SER A 418 22.53 -32.90 23.77
CA SER A 418 23.63 -33.16 24.69
C SER A 418 24.50 -34.37 24.35
N CYS A 419 24.17 -35.14 23.30
CA CYS A 419 24.96 -36.30 22.90
C CYS A 419 26.20 -35.92 22.07
N ASP A 420 27.11 -36.87 21.84
CA ASP A 420 28.32 -36.67 21.05
C ASP A 420 28.09 -36.86 19.54
N PHE A 421 26.84 -37.01 19.10
CA PHE A 421 26.44 -37.17 17.68
C PHE A 421 27.18 -38.31 16.98
N THR A 422 27.31 -39.46 17.64
CA THR A 422 27.88 -40.67 17.01
C THR A 422 27.06 -41.10 15.78
N PRO A 423 27.61 -41.94 14.88
CA PRO A 423 26.85 -42.46 13.73
C PRO A 423 25.55 -43.18 14.12
N GLU A 424 25.50 -43.77 15.32
CA GLU A 424 24.30 -44.42 15.84
C GLU A 424 23.31 -43.38 16.40
N ASP A 425 23.78 -42.41 17.17
CA ASP A 425 22.94 -41.30 17.67
C ASP A 425 22.29 -40.52 16.53
N THR A 426 23.06 -40.18 15.50
CA THR A 426 22.58 -39.45 14.31
C THR A 426 21.52 -40.24 13.54
N LYS A 427 21.60 -41.58 13.50
CA LYS A 427 20.58 -42.43 12.87
C LYS A 427 19.25 -42.37 13.62
N PHE A 428 19.27 -42.42 14.95
CA PHE A 428 18.06 -42.29 15.78
C PHE A 428 17.52 -40.86 15.78
N LEU A 429 18.40 -39.87 15.83
CA LEU A 429 18.04 -38.45 15.72
C LEU A 429 17.35 -38.15 14.38
N ALA A 430 17.87 -38.67 13.26
CA ALA A 430 17.23 -38.48 11.96
C ALA A 430 15.83 -39.11 11.88
N LYS A 431 15.58 -40.24 12.56
CA LYS A 431 14.23 -40.81 12.68
C LYS A 431 13.34 -39.92 13.54
N PHE A 432 13.82 -39.50 14.70
CA PHE A 432 13.11 -38.60 15.61
C PHE A 432 12.70 -37.29 14.92
N LEU A 433 13.62 -36.61 14.24
CA LEU A 433 13.33 -35.36 13.54
C LEU A 433 12.31 -35.52 12.40
N ARG A 434 12.28 -36.66 11.70
CA ARG A 434 11.25 -36.96 10.68
C ARG A 434 9.86 -37.13 11.27
N GLU A 435 9.77 -37.67 12.50
CA GLU A 435 8.50 -37.74 13.22
C GLU A 435 8.02 -36.34 13.61
N LEU A 436 8.93 -35.49 14.10
CA LEU A 436 8.58 -34.09 14.41
C LEU A 436 8.16 -33.30 13.15
N ASP A 437 8.80 -33.54 12.01
CA ASP A 437 8.36 -32.97 10.72
C ASP A 437 6.95 -33.44 10.34
N SER A 438 6.63 -34.71 10.58
CA SER A 438 5.30 -35.27 10.28
C SER A 438 4.21 -34.59 11.12
N VAL A 439 4.49 -34.27 12.39
CA VAL A 439 3.59 -33.47 13.24
C VAL A 439 3.48 -32.04 12.73
N ARG A 440 4.61 -31.39 12.44
CA ARG A 440 4.65 -30.00 11.91
C ARG A 440 3.82 -29.85 10.63
N GLU A 441 3.90 -30.84 9.75
CA GLU A 441 3.17 -30.89 8.49
C GLU A 441 1.68 -31.22 8.66
N GLY A 442 1.25 -31.62 9.85
CA GLY A 442 -0.13 -32.05 10.12
C GLY A 442 -0.46 -33.44 9.57
N LYS A 443 0.56 -34.26 9.27
CA LYS A 443 0.39 -35.66 8.83
C LYS A 443 0.12 -36.61 10.00
N LYS A 444 0.58 -36.24 11.19
CA LYS A 444 0.38 -36.97 12.45
C LYS A 444 -0.06 -36.00 13.55
N SER A 445 -0.81 -36.51 14.52
CA SER A 445 -1.08 -35.78 15.75
C SER A 445 0.15 -35.79 16.68
N MET A 446 0.13 -34.96 17.72
CA MET A 446 1.19 -34.94 18.73
C MET A 446 1.24 -36.27 19.49
N GLU A 447 0.07 -36.82 19.84
CA GLU A 447 -0.08 -38.07 20.57
C GLU A 447 0.48 -39.25 19.76
N GLU A 448 0.13 -39.34 18.47
CA GLU A 448 0.63 -40.39 17.57
C GLU A 448 2.16 -40.38 17.46
N ALA A 449 2.76 -39.18 17.43
CA ALA A 449 4.21 -39.05 17.39
C ALA A 449 4.86 -39.47 18.70
N VAL A 450 4.29 -39.05 19.84
CA VAL A 450 4.76 -39.44 21.19
C VAL A 450 4.73 -40.96 21.37
N ASP A 451 3.62 -41.60 21.00
CA ASP A 451 3.49 -43.06 21.12
C ASP A 451 4.53 -43.78 20.26
N TYR A 452 4.72 -43.33 19.01
CA TYR A 452 5.76 -43.90 18.14
C TYR A 452 7.18 -43.68 18.68
N ILE A 453 7.48 -42.51 19.24
CA ILE A 453 8.78 -42.19 19.87
C ILE A 453 9.06 -43.15 21.02
N LYS A 454 8.05 -43.45 21.85
CA LYS A 454 8.14 -44.43 22.94
C LYS A 454 8.33 -45.85 22.43
N GLU A 455 7.46 -46.31 21.53
CA GLU A 455 7.47 -47.68 21.00
C GLU A 455 8.79 -48.02 20.30
N GLN A 456 9.35 -47.07 19.56
CA GLN A 456 10.61 -47.25 18.84
C GLN A 456 11.84 -46.89 19.68
N ASP A 457 11.64 -46.49 20.94
CA ASP A 457 12.69 -46.05 21.88
C ASP A 457 13.70 -45.08 21.23
N LEU A 458 13.15 -44.02 20.59
CA LEU A 458 13.93 -43.00 19.90
C LEU A 458 14.64 -42.12 20.91
N ALA A 459 15.88 -42.49 21.24
CA ALA A 459 16.77 -41.81 22.16
C ALA A 459 18.23 -41.96 21.70
N PRO A 460 19.16 -41.12 22.20
CA PRO A 460 20.59 -41.35 22.00
C PRO A 460 20.99 -42.74 22.49
N LYS A 461 21.80 -43.46 21.72
CA LYS A 461 22.28 -44.82 22.01
C LYS A 461 23.80 -44.88 22.24
N GLY A 462 24.53 -43.89 21.76
CA GLY A 462 25.99 -43.90 21.67
C GLY A 462 26.73 -43.17 22.79
N THR A 463 26.15 -42.17 23.49
CA THR A 463 26.94 -41.27 24.38
C THR A 463 26.17 -40.59 25.54
N ASN A 464 26.91 -39.88 26.41
CA ASN A 464 26.62 -39.51 27.82
C ASN A 464 25.22 -38.94 28.11
N LYS A 465 24.63 -39.39 29.23
CA LYS A 465 23.40 -38.83 29.82
C LYS A 465 23.75 -37.60 30.66
N LEU A 466 23.08 -36.48 30.41
CA LEU A 466 23.05 -35.35 31.35
C LEU A 466 22.63 -35.86 32.73
N ASN A 467 23.24 -35.31 33.79
CA ASN A 467 22.72 -35.54 35.13
C ASN A 467 21.39 -34.76 35.31
N GLU A 468 20.60 -35.17 36.31
CA GLU A 468 19.26 -34.62 36.54
C GLU A 468 19.28 -33.08 36.70
N LEU A 469 20.26 -32.55 37.43
CA LEU A 469 20.41 -31.12 37.66
C LEU A 469 20.70 -30.33 36.36
N ALA A 470 21.58 -30.87 35.51
CA ALA A 470 21.93 -30.26 34.23
C ALA A 470 20.78 -30.35 33.22
N ARG A 471 20.00 -31.44 33.27
CA ARG A 471 18.79 -31.60 32.46
C ARG A 471 17.71 -30.59 32.86
N GLN A 472 17.44 -30.45 34.16
CA GLN A 472 16.50 -29.46 34.69
C GLN A 472 16.90 -28.03 34.30
N LYS A 473 18.20 -27.70 34.41
CA LYS A 473 18.71 -26.39 34.00
C LYS A 473 18.54 -26.14 32.49
N ALA A 474 18.84 -27.14 31.65
CA ALA A 474 18.64 -27.03 30.20
C ALA A 474 17.15 -26.86 29.83
N GLU A 475 16.27 -27.55 30.55
CA GLU A 475 14.82 -27.42 30.40
C GLU A 475 14.33 -26.02 30.80
N GLU A 476 14.77 -25.49 31.93
CA GLU A 476 14.46 -24.11 32.36
C GLU A 476 14.96 -23.08 31.34
N ASP A 477 16.19 -23.21 30.85
CA ASP A 477 16.76 -22.33 29.83
C ASP A 477 15.93 -22.37 28.53
N ILE A 478 15.50 -23.56 28.09
CA ILE A 478 14.63 -23.68 26.91
C ILE A 478 13.26 -23.07 27.17
N LYS A 479 12.62 -23.29 28.33
CA LYS A 479 11.32 -22.70 28.66
C LYS A 479 11.36 -21.17 28.66
N ILE A 480 12.45 -20.57 29.15
CA ILE A 480 12.67 -19.12 29.07
C ILE A 480 12.77 -18.69 27.59
N ARG A 481 13.55 -19.40 26.77
CA ARG A 481 13.67 -19.11 25.33
C ARG A 481 12.35 -19.29 24.57
N GLN A 482 11.56 -20.32 24.89
CA GLN A 482 10.21 -20.55 24.34
C GLN A 482 9.30 -19.36 24.64
N LYS A 483 9.28 -18.87 25.89
CA LYS A 483 8.50 -17.70 26.27
C LYS A 483 8.91 -16.47 25.45
N VAL A 484 10.21 -16.16 25.38
CA VAL A 484 10.72 -15.03 24.57
C VAL A 484 10.39 -15.20 23.09
N SER A 485 10.51 -16.42 22.54
CA SER A 485 10.16 -16.73 21.15
C SER A 485 8.67 -16.55 20.89
N SER A 486 7.80 -16.97 21.81
CA SER A 486 6.34 -16.81 21.70
C SER A 486 5.93 -15.33 21.68
N GLU A 487 6.53 -14.52 22.57
CA GLU A 487 6.30 -13.07 22.62
C GLU A 487 6.77 -12.40 21.32
N LEU A 488 7.96 -12.75 20.83
CA LEU A 488 8.49 -12.21 19.57
C LEU A 488 7.63 -12.63 18.37
N LYS A 489 7.19 -13.90 18.30
CA LYS A 489 6.30 -14.40 17.23
C LYS A 489 4.96 -13.65 17.24
N SER A 490 4.41 -13.37 18.41
CA SER A 490 3.18 -12.59 18.56
C SER A 490 3.35 -11.18 17.98
N VAL A 491 4.40 -10.46 18.37
CA VAL A 491 4.66 -9.10 17.85
C VAL A 491 4.94 -9.11 16.35
N LYS A 492 5.68 -10.09 15.83
CA LYS A 492 5.91 -10.26 14.38
C LYS A 492 4.60 -10.47 13.63
N LYS A 493 3.69 -11.31 14.16
CA LYS A 493 2.37 -11.55 13.56
C LYS A 493 1.54 -10.27 13.52
N ASP A 494 1.48 -9.54 14.63
CA ASP A 494 0.75 -8.27 14.70
C ASP A 494 1.34 -7.21 13.77
N PHE A 495 2.67 -7.19 13.64
CA PHE A 495 3.37 -6.34 12.69
C PHE A 495 3.02 -6.68 11.25
N ASP A 496 3.10 -7.97 10.87
CA ASP A 496 2.77 -8.44 9.53
C ASP A 496 1.29 -8.18 9.20
N ASN A 497 0.38 -8.26 10.17
CA ASN A 497 -1.02 -7.87 10.03
C ASN A 497 -1.19 -6.36 9.77
N ALA A 498 -0.48 -5.51 10.51
CA ALA A 498 -0.50 -4.06 10.28
C ALA A 498 0.03 -3.71 8.88
N MET A 499 1.05 -4.43 8.39
CA MET A 499 1.53 -4.26 7.00
C MET A 499 0.46 -4.67 5.98
N ASN A 500 -0.31 -5.73 6.24
CA ASN A 500 -1.41 -6.12 5.37
C ASN A 500 -2.50 -5.05 5.26
N VAL A 501 -2.80 -4.33 6.35
CA VAL A 501 -3.72 -3.18 6.31
C VAL A 501 -3.20 -2.09 5.35
N LEU A 502 -1.89 -1.80 5.37
CA LEU A 502 -1.28 -0.86 4.43
C LEU A 502 -1.38 -1.35 2.98
N TYR A 503 -1.10 -2.63 2.73
CA TYR A 503 -1.21 -3.23 1.40
C TYR A 503 -2.64 -3.21 0.85
N GLN A 504 -3.64 -3.46 1.69
CA GLN A 504 -5.06 -3.42 1.33
C GLN A 504 -5.57 -2.00 1.00
N ASN A 505 -4.84 -0.97 1.43
CA ASN A 505 -5.17 0.44 1.20
C ASN A 505 -4.21 1.11 0.19
N ASP A 506 -3.60 0.33 -0.71
CA ASP A 506 -2.68 0.79 -1.77
C ASP A 506 -1.44 1.56 -1.26
N LEU A 507 -0.99 1.27 -0.03
CA LEU A 507 0.19 1.89 0.59
C LEU A 507 1.42 0.96 0.62
N ALA A 508 1.67 0.25 -0.48
CA ALA A 508 2.81 -0.69 -0.58
C ALA A 508 4.17 -0.01 -0.32
N ASP A 509 4.37 1.22 -0.81
CA ASP A 509 5.60 2.00 -0.57
C ASP A 509 5.82 2.29 0.93
N ILE A 510 4.74 2.53 1.67
CA ILE A 510 4.78 2.78 3.13
C ILE A 510 5.10 1.48 3.87
N ALA A 511 4.41 0.39 3.51
CA ALA A 511 4.64 -0.92 4.10
C ALA A 511 6.08 -1.39 3.88
N ASN A 512 6.65 -1.12 2.69
CA ASN A 512 8.04 -1.42 2.38
C ASN A 512 9.03 -0.63 3.25
N SER A 513 8.79 0.66 3.50
CA SER A 513 9.59 1.44 4.46
C SER A 513 9.49 0.88 5.88
N CYS A 514 8.30 0.44 6.28
CA CYS A 514 8.11 -0.15 7.60
C CYS A 514 8.81 -1.52 7.73
N ALA A 515 8.96 -2.29 6.66
CA ALA A 515 9.46 -3.66 6.70
C ALA A 515 10.87 -3.80 7.32
N ASP A 516 11.71 -2.76 7.23
CA ASP A 516 13.03 -2.72 7.87
C ASP A 516 12.96 -2.76 9.40
N TYR A 517 11.81 -2.40 9.97
CA TYR A 517 11.52 -2.38 11.40
C TYR A 517 10.82 -3.65 11.89
N ARG A 518 10.66 -4.68 11.04
CA ARG A 518 10.18 -5.99 11.49
C ARG A 518 11.17 -6.53 12.56
N PRO A 519 10.72 -6.85 13.77
CA PRO A 519 11.62 -7.10 14.89
C PRO A 519 12.40 -8.40 14.68
N LYS A 520 13.72 -8.33 14.87
CA LYS A 520 14.62 -9.50 14.78
C LYS A 520 14.81 -10.17 16.14
N SER A 521 14.77 -9.37 17.21
CA SER A 521 14.84 -9.80 18.61
C SER A 521 13.74 -9.14 19.45
N ILE A 522 13.57 -9.60 20.69
CA ILE A 522 12.60 -9.01 21.62
C ILE A 522 12.94 -7.54 21.96
N ASP A 523 14.23 -7.22 22.00
CA ASP A 523 14.74 -5.87 22.30
C ASP A 523 14.40 -4.86 21.18
N ASP A 524 14.21 -5.34 19.95
CA ASP A 524 13.88 -4.52 18.78
C ASP A 524 12.37 -4.22 18.65
N CYS A 525 11.52 -4.75 19.54
CA CYS A 525 10.07 -4.67 19.39
C CYS A 525 9.49 -3.26 19.52
N LYS A 526 10.25 -2.29 20.08
CA LYS A 526 9.74 -0.95 20.35
C LYS A 526 9.22 -0.24 19.10
N ASN A 527 9.98 -0.31 18.01
CA ASN A 527 9.63 0.33 16.74
C ASN A 527 8.44 -0.36 16.08
N ALA A 528 8.44 -1.70 16.06
CA ALA A 528 7.32 -2.49 15.56
C ALA A 528 6.01 -2.18 16.30
N LYS A 529 6.04 -2.15 17.64
CA LYS A 529 4.87 -1.83 18.48
C LYS A 529 4.34 -0.42 18.24
N TYR A 530 5.22 0.56 18.03
CA TYR A 530 4.82 1.92 17.68
C TYR A 530 4.09 1.96 16.32
N LEU A 531 4.68 1.33 15.29
CA LEU A 531 4.08 1.28 13.95
C LEU A 531 2.72 0.57 13.95
N ILE A 532 2.60 -0.57 14.65
CA ILE A 532 1.32 -1.28 14.83
C ILE A 532 0.28 -0.35 15.44
N SER A 533 0.63 0.33 16.55
CA SER A 533 -0.27 1.27 17.23
C SER A 533 -0.70 2.42 16.34
N LEU A 534 0.24 3.02 15.60
CA LEU A 534 -0.01 4.14 14.70
C LEU A 534 -0.97 3.78 13.56
N ILE A 535 -0.76 2.62 12.92
CA ILE A 535 -1.62 2.13 11.84
C ILE A 535 -3.02 1.85 12.38
N ASN A 536 -3.12 1.12 13.51
CA ASN A 536 -4.39 0.77 14.13
C ASN A 536 -5.18 2.00 14.61
N LYS A 537 -4.51 3.06 15.10
CA LYS A 537 -5.16 4.31 15.54
C LYS A 537 -5.83 5.07 14.39
N ASN A 538 -5.31 4.92 13.17
CA ASN A 538 -5.81 5.60 11.98
C ASN A 538 -6.66 4.68 11.08
N THR A 539 -6.97 3.48 11.55
CA THR A 539 -7.87 2.54 10.89
C THR A 539 -9.20 2.55 11.61
N ASP A 540 -10.28 2.80 10.89
CA ASP A 540 -11.62 2.67 11.44
C ASP A 540 -11.92 1.19 11.76
N LYS A 541 -12.30 0.90 13.01
CA LYS A 541 -12.44 -0.49 13.48
C LYS A 541 -13.65 -1.22 12.90
N GLU A 542 -14.66 -0.49 12.43
CA GLU A 542 -15.91 -1.08 11.91
C GLU A 542 -15.84 -1.32 10.40
N THR A 543 -15.25 -0.38 9.69
CA THR A 543 -15.17 -0.38 8.22
C THR A 543 -13.81 -0.87 7.70
N ASN A 544 -12.80 -0.93 8.58
CA ASN A 544 -11.41 -1.24 8.23
C ASN A 544 -10.79 -0.25 7.22
N ILE A 545 -11.39 0.94 7.09
CA ILE A 545 -10.94 2.01 6.19
C ILE A 545 -9.82 2.79 6.88
N LEU A 546 -8.69 2.93 6.19
CA LEU A 546 -7.51 3.64 6.67
C LEU A 546 -7.56 5.13 6.29
N ASN A 547 -7.27 6.04 7.21
CA ASN A 547 -6.92 7.41 6.87
C ASN A 547 -5.52 7.45 6.23
N ARG A 548 -5.45 7.21 4.92
CA ARG A 548 -4.21 7.06 4.15
C ARG A 548 -3.24 8.22 4.35
N ASN A 549 -3.73 9.46 4.23
CA ASN A 549 -2.90 10.66 4.33
C ASN A 549 -2.28 10.83 5.73
N ALA A 550 -3.07 10.62 6.79
CA ALA A 550 -2.58 10.74 8.16
C ALA A 550 -1.48 9.69 8.46
N VAL A 551 -1.71 8.43 8.06
CA VAL A 551 -0.77 7.33 8.29
C VAL A 551 0.53 7.53 7.52
N GLU A 552 0.44 7.87 6.23
CA GLU A 552 1.61 8.12 5.40
C GLU A 552 2.49 9.23 5.98
N GLN A 553 1.90 10.35 6.41
CA GLN A 553 2.64 11.44 7.01
C GLN A 553 3.27 11.07 8.35
N SER A 554 2.52 10.45 9.27
CA SER A 554 3.04 10.09 10.60
C SER A 554 4.16 9.04 10.49
N ILE A 555 4.01 8.03 9.62
CA ILE A 555 5.09 7.05 9.37
C ILE A 555 6.30 7.74 8.76
N MET A 556 6.13 8.63 7.79
CA MET A 556 7.25 9.34 7.17
C MET A 556 8.00 10.24 8.17
N ARG A 557 7.28 10.96 9.04
CA ARG A 557 7.86 11.77 10.13
C ARG A 557 8.65 10.88 11.09
N TRP A 558 8.04 9.80 11.56
CA TRP A 558 8.66 8.86 12.49
C TRP A 558 9.90 8.18 11.90
N ASP A 559 9.82 7.70 10.65
CA ASP A 559 10.93 7.08 9.93
C ASP A 559 12.10 8.05 9.76
N THR A 560 11.80 9.30 9.41
CA THR A 560 12.79 10.38 9.33
C THR A 560 13.48 10.61 10.68
N TYR A 561 12.74 10.69 11.78
CA TYR A 561 13.37 10.83 13.10
C TYR A 561 14.30 9.66 13.43
N ASN A 562 13.88 8.42 13.19
CA ASN A 562 14.71 7.25 13.47
C ASN A 562 15.93 7.15 12.56
N PHE A 563 15.81 7.56 11.31
CA PHE A 563 16.94 7.69 10.39
C PHE A 563 18.02 8.59 11.02
N TYR A 564 17.66 9.82 11.40
CA TYR A 564 18.56 10.78 12.01
C TYR A 564 19.12 10.30 13.37
N LYS A 565 18.33 9.56 14.16
CA LYS A 565 18.75 9.01 15.44
C LYS A 565 19.74 7.84 15.30
N SER A 566 19.55 7.00 14.28
CA SER A 566 20.38 5.80 14.05
C SER A 566 21.76 6.11 13.46
N GLU A 567 21.86 7.15 12.64
CA GLU A 567 23.10 7.62 12.00
C GLU A 567 24.01 8.43 12.95
N GLY A 568 23.90 8.20 14.27
CA GLY A 568 24.54 8.98 15.32
C GLY A 568 26.04 9.20 15.10
N LYS A 569 26.40 10.38 14.57
CA LYS A 569 27.59 11.21 14.90
C LYS A 569 27.75 12.48 14.03
N THR A 570 27.01 12.66 12.94
CA THR A 570 27.20 13.82 12.02
C THR A 570 26.01 14.77 11.85
N SER A 571 24.86 14.51 12.50
CA SER A 571 23.66 15.39 12.46
C SER A 571 23.22 15.95 13.83
N ASP A 572 24.16 16.11 14.76
CA ASP A 572 23.81 16.42 16.15
C ASP A 572 23.08 17.77 16.29
N GLU A 573 23.42 18.77 15.49
CA GLU A 573 22.82 20.11 15.61
C GLU A 573 21.36 20.19 15.11
N VAL A 574 21.05 19.57 13.96
CA VAL A 574 19.68 19.61 13.40
C VAL A 574 18.75 18.69 14.19
N LEU A 575 19.23 17.50 14.59
CA LEU A 575 18.48 16.60 15.46
C LEU A 575 18.22 17.25 16.82
N THR A 576 19.23 17.87 17.45
CA THR A 576 19.06 18.60 18.72
C THR A 576 18.04 19.75 18.58
N LYS A 577 18.03 20.48 17.46
CA LYS A 577 17.02 21.53 17.21
C LYS A 577 15.61 20.93 17.06
N ALA A 578 15.48 19.81 16.37
CA ALA A 578 14.21 19.10 16.21
C ALA A 578 13.70 18.57 17.56
N GLU A 579 14.55 17.95 18.37
CA GLU A 579 14.20 17.44 19.70
C GLU A 579 13.82 18.57 20.66
N LYS A 580 14.53 19.72 20.61
CA LYS A 580 14.14 20.92 21.38
C LYS A 580 12.80 21.48 20.94
N PHE A 581 12.53 21.51 19.63
CA PHE A 581 11.24 21.96 19.08
C PHE A 581 10.08 21.02 19.47
N ALA A 582 10.39 19.74 19.63
CA ALA A 582 9.44 18.69 19.93
C ALA A 582 9.38 18.28 21.42
N MET A 583 10.13 18.98 22.28
CA MET A 583 10.16 18.71 23.72
C MET A 583 8.80 19.03 24.33
N ARG A 584 8.22 18.06 25.04
CA ARG A 584 6.99 18.23 25.81
C ARG A 584 7.31 18.78 27.21
N GLU A 585 6.28 19.25 27.90
CA GLU A 585 6.40 19.81 29.25
C GLU A 585 6.96 18.80 30.27
N ASP A 586 6.73 17.50 30.04
CA ASP A 586 7.23 16.40 30.87
C ASP A 586 8.69 16.00 30.54
N GLY A 587 9.35 16.68 29.61
CA GLY A 587 10.71 16.38 29.17
C GLY A 587 10.82 15.20 28.19
N THR A 588 9.71 14.64 27.71
CA THR A 588 9.71 13.63 26.65
C THR A 588 9.70 14.28 25.26
N ILE A 589 10.27 13.58 24.27
CA ILE A 589 10.33 14.07 22.88
C ILE A 589 9.12 13.54 22.10
N ASP A 590 8.37 14.44 21.49
CA ASP A 590 7.37 14.09 20.49
C ASP A 590 8.04 13.69 19.17
N VAL A 591 8.12 12.39 18.91
CA VAL A 591 8.82 11.84 17.74
C VAL A 591 8.21 12.32 16.42
N GLU A 592 6.89 12.47 16.34
CA GLU A 592 6.23 12.93 15.10
C GLU A 592 6.55 14.40 14.84
N LYS A 593 6.50 15.24 15.88
CA LYS A 593 6.85 16.66 15.77
C LYS A 593 8.34 16.88 15.48
N ALA A 594 9.22 16.06 16.04
CA ALA A 594 10.65 16.09 15.73
C ALA A 594 10.91 15.67 14.28
N GLY A 595 10.28 14.58 13.84
CA GLY A 595 10.33 14.11 12.46
C GLY A 595 9.80 15.14 11.45
N HIS A 596 8.73 15.84 11.82
CA HIS A 596 8.15 16.93 11.04
C HIS A 596 9.13 18.09 10.84
N TYR A 597 9.82 18.50 11.91
CA TYR A 597 10.88 19.50 11.83
C TYR A 597 12.02 19.06 10.91
N LEU A 598 12.45 17.79 11.00
CA LEU A 598 13.53 17.24 10.18
C LEU A 598 13.18 17.24 8.69
N ILE A 599 11.97 16.79 8.33
CA ILE A 599 11.47 16.84 6.95
C ILE A 599 11.52 18.27 6.43
N ASN A 600 10.97 19.23 7.18
CA ASN A 600 10.98 20.62 6.75
C ASN A 600 12.39 21.24 6.71
N SER A 601 13.32 20.74 7.52
CA SER A 601 14.73 21.11 7.42
C SER A 601 15.37 20.60 6.13
N GLU A 602 15.02 19.40 5.66
CA GLU A 602 15.47 18.90 4.36
C GLU A 602 14.85 19.73 3.21
N VAL A 603 13.57 20.09 3.29
CA VAL A 603 12.87 20.95 2.31
C VAL A 603 13.55 22.32 2.20
N ALA A 604 13.80 22.97 3.34
CA ALA A 604 14.45 24.29 3.38
C ALA A 604 15.90 24.23 2.89
N LYS A 605 16.62 23.13 3.16
CA LYS A 605 17.99 22.92 2.68
C LYS A 605 18.06 22.71 1.17
N MET A 606 17.03 22.12 0.57
CA MET A 606 16.91 21.89 -0.87
C MET A 606 16.32 23.08 -1.65
N TYR A 607 16.01 24.20 -0.99
CA TYR A 607 15.51 25.39 -1.68
C TYR A 607 16.61 26.01 -2.58
N PRO A 608 16.30 26.43 -3.83
CA PRO A 608 14.97 26.57 -4.46
C PRO A 608 14.47 25.33 -5.22
N GLU A 609 15.21 24.23 -5.27
CA GLU A 609 14.83 23.04 -6.04
C GLU A 609 13.61 22.33 -5.44
N SER A 610 13.42 22.41 -4.12
CA SER A 610 12.25 21.87 -3.42
C SER A 610 10.92 22.50 -3.85
N VAL A 611 10.93 23.72 -4.40
CA VAL A 611 9.72 24.41 -4.92
C VAL A 611 9.02 23.58 -6.01
N LYS A 612 9.78 22.87 -6.84
CA LYS A 612 9.25 22.05 -7.95
C LYS A 612 8.45 20.83 -7.49
N TYR A 613 8.66 20.41 -6.24
CA TYR A 613 8.10 19.18 -5.67
C TYR A 613 7.24 19.47 -4.44
N SER A 614 7.12 20.74 -4.04
CA SER A 614 6.23 21.17 -2.97
C SER A 614 4.79 21.13 -3.42
N LYS A 615 3.89 20.68 -2.54
CA LYS A 615 2.44 20.78 -2.77
C LYS A 615 1.98 22.24 -2.87
N TYR A 616 2.70 23.16 -2.23
CA TYR A 616 2.40 24.60 -2.21
C TYR A 616 3.64 25.44 -2.52
N PRO A 617 4.03 25.54 -3.80
CA PRO A 617 5.23 26.25 -4.24
C PRO A 617 5.25 27.72 -3.77
N GLU A 618 4.12 28.42 -3.93
CA GLU A 618 4.03 29.85 -3.61
C GLU A 618 4.19 30.16 -2.12
N VAL A 619 3.68 29.27 -1.25
CA VAL A 619 3.80 29.45 0.21
C VAL A 619 5.22 29.15 0.66
N LEU A 620 5.85 28.12 0.09
CA LEU A 620 7.26 27.82 0.33
C LEU A 620 8.15 29.00 -0.08
N ASP A 621 7.97 29.55 -1.28
CA ASP A 621 8.72 30.74 -1.74
C ASP A 621 8.55 31.91 -0.77
N LYS A 622 7.30 32.23 -0.38
CA LYS A 622 7.02 33.32 0.56
C LYS A 622 7.69 33.12 1.92
N ILE A 623 7.73 31.90 2.44
CA ILE A 623 8.40 31.59 3.71
C ILE A 623 9.91 31.75 3.56
N MET A 624 10.49 31.21 2.49
CA MET A 624 11.94 31.26 2.28
C MET A 624 12.44 32.68 1.98
N GLU A 625 11.68 33.51 1.26
CA GLU A 625 12.03 34.91 0.97
C GLU A 625 11.95 35.82 2.20
N LYS A 626 11.03 35.54 3.12
CA LYS A 626 10.73 36.43 4.26
C LYS A 626 11.45 36.06 5.55
N THR A 627 12.19 34.96 5.57
CA THR A 627 12.91 34.49 6.76
C THR A 627 14.41 34.74 6.62
N ALA A 628 15.06 35.09 7.73
CA ALA A 628 16.48 35.44 7.70
C ALA A 628 17.39 34.21 7.78
N THR A 629 16.89 33.10 8.34
CA THR A 629 17.65 31.87 8.55
C THR A 629 16.83 30.65 8.18
N GLN A 630 17.49 29.57 7.75
CA GLN A 630 16.83 28.29 7.46
C GLN A 630 16.07 27.74 8.69
N SER A 631 16.64 27.85 9.89
CA SER A 631 15.99 27.39 11.13
C SER A 631 14.67 28.10 11.40
N GLU A 632 14.59 29.39 11.07
CA GLU A 632 13.37 30.18 11.16
C GLU A 632 12.37 29.76 10.08
N ALA A 633 12.81 29.57 8.83
CA ALA A 633 11.98 29.04 7.74
C ALA A 633 11.31 27.71 8.12
N VAL A 634 12.07 26.78 8.70
CA VAL A 634 11.57 25.46 9.13
C VAL A 634 10.42 25.57 10.12
N LYS A 635 10.48 26.52 11.07
CA LYS A 635 9.40 26.72 12.05
C LYS A 635 8.10 27.15 11.37
N TYR A 636 8.18 28.08 10.41
CA TYR A 636 7.00 28.53 9.66
C TYR A 636 6.48 27.46 8.69
N LEU A 637 7.36 26.64 8.12
CA LEU A 637 6.96 25.47 7.31
C LEU A 637 6.19 24.46 8.17
N CYS A 638 6.70 24.11 9.35
CA CYS A 638 5.99 23.20 10.27
C CYS A 638 4.62 23.76 10.66
N LYS A 639 4.56 25.06 10.96
CA LYS A 639 3.33 25.75 11.31
C LYS A 639 2.30 25.78 10.17
N TYR A 640 2.75 25.94 8.93
CA TYR A 640 1.88 25.85 7.75
C TYR A 640 1.37 24.43 7.54
N ASP A 641 2.22 23.42 7.71
CA ASP A 641 1.81 22.03 7.64
C ASP A 641 0.78 21.67 8.73
N ASP A 642 0.88 22.26 9.93
CA ASP A 642 -0.13 22.08 10.99
C ASP A 642 -1.52 22.55 10.51
N TYR A 643 -1.58 23.67 9.78
CA TYR A 643 -2.82 24.12 9.12
C TYR A 643 -3.25 23.12 8.05
N MET A 644 -2.31 22.62 7.25
CA MET A 644 -2.61 21.65 6.20
C MET A 644 -3.18 20.33 6.73
N ASN A 645 -2.86 19.97 7.97
CA ASN A 645 -3.36 18.76 8.63
C ASN A 645 -4.78 18.93 9.23
N LEU A 646 -5.35 20.13 9.23
CA LEU A 646 -6.74 20.34 9.63
C LEU A 646 -7.69 19.62 8.66
N SER A 647 -8.82 19.11 9.18
CA SER A 647 -9.88 18.52 8.36
C SER A 647 -10.44 19.56 7.36
N SER A 648 -10.98 19.08 6.24
CA SER A 648 -11.60 19.97 5.25
C SER A 648 -12.70 20.84 5.86
N GLU A 649 -13.48 20.30 6.79
CA GLU A 649 -14.49 21.02 7.56
C GLU A 649 -13.86 22.14 8.40
N ASN A 650 -12.80 21.86 9.16
CA ASN A 650 -12.13 22.86 9.99
C ASN A 650 -11.53 23.99 9.16
N LYS A 651 -11.06 23.70 7.94
CA LYS A 651 -10.54 24.72 7.01
C LYS A 651 -11.61 25.65 6.45
N THR A 652 -12.89 25.27 6.50
CA THR A 652 -13.98 26.15 6.05
C THR A 652 -14.28 27.31 7.00
N GLN A 653 -13.81 27.28 8.24
CA GLN A 653 -14.08 28.28 9.28
C GLN A 653 -12.79 29.02 9.66
N LEU A 654 -12.77 30.35 9.47
CA LEU A 654 -11.61 31.19 9.75
C LEU A 654 -11.24 31.15 11.23
N SER A 655 -12.23 31.08 12.12
CA SER A 655 -12.06 30.97 13.57
C SER A 655 -11.18 29.79 14.00
N ASN A 656 -11.20 28.68 13.25
CA ASN A 656 -10.46 27.47 13.62
C ASN A 656 -8.95 27.56 13.36
N PHE A 657 -8.50 28.47 12.49
CA PHE A 657 -7.07 28.53 12.11
C PHE A 657 -6.45 29.91 12.18
N ILE A 658 -7.23 30.99 12.29
CA ILE A 658 -6.69 32.36 12.33
C ILE A 658 -5.72 32.57 13.49
N ASP A 659 -6.01 31.99 14.65
CA ASP A 659 -5.21 32.14 15.87
C ASP A 659 -3.94 31.28 15.86
N MET A 660 -3.79 30.39 14.86
CA MET A 660 -2.52 29.73 14.63
C MET A 660 -1.45 30.76 14.22
N PHE A 661 -1.80 31.83 13.50
CA PHE A 661 -0.86 32.77 12.89
C PHE A 661 -0.81 34.13 13.61
N ASP A 662 0.39 34.61 13.96
CA ASP A 662 0.54 35.95 14.55
C ASP A 662 0.45 37.02 13.46
N GLN A 663 -0.65 37.77 13.44
CA GLN A 663 -0.90 38.83 12.45
C GLN A 663 0.07 40.01 12.55
N LYS A 664 0.82 40.14 13.66
CA LYS A 664 1.88 41.15 13.82
C LYS A 664 3.19 40.71 13.17
N ASN A 665 3.39 39.40 13.03
CA ASN A 665 4.57 38.83 12.39
C ASN A 665 4.43 38.86 10.86
N SER A 666 5.44 39.37 10.16
CA SER A 666 5.39 39.60 8.71
C SER A 666 5.34 38.31 7.88
N VAL A 667 5.91 37.22 8.38
CA VAL A 667 5.94 35.91 7.73
C VAL A 667 4.59 35.22 7.92
N ASP A 668 4.11 35.11 9.16
CA ASP A 668 2.79 34.56 9.48
C ASP A 668 1.67 35.28 8.74
N LYS A 669 1.75 36.61 8.67
CA LYS A 669 0.82 37.43 7.89
C LYS A 669 0.81 37.07 6.40
N ALA A 670 1.95 36.75 5.81
CA ALA A 670 2.04 36.35 4.40
C ALA A 670 1.49 34.94 4.17
N ILE A 671 1.71 34.02 5.11
CA ILE A 671 1.16 32.65 5.07
C ILE A 671 -0.37 32.71 5.21
N LEU A 672 -0.87 33.37 6.26
CA LEU A 672 -2.30 33.51 6.51
C LEU A 672 -3.03 34.18 5.33
N LYS A 673 -2.42 35.22 4.73
CA LYS A 673 -2.97 35.83 3.51
C LYS A 673 -3.15 34.79 2.40
N SER A 674 -2.14 33.96 2.17
CA SER A 674 -2.17 32.93 1.11
C SER A 674 -3.24 31.86 1.39
N ILE A 675 -3.32 31.38 2.63
CA ILE A 675 -4.37 30.45 3.08
C ILE A 675 -5.77 31.04 2.82
N VAL A 676 -5.98 32.29 3.21
CA VAL A 676 -7.29 32.93 3.05
C VAL A 676 -7.64 33.06 1.57
N GLU A 677 -6.72 33.56 0.75
CA GLU A 677 -6.94 33.78 -0.68
C GLU A 677 -7.15 32.49 -1.49
N GLN A 678 -6.42 31.42 -1.15
CA GLN A 678 -6.44 30.17 -1.90
C GLN A 678 -7.51 29.19 -1.40
N ASP A 679 -7.65 29.06 -0.08
CA ASP A 679 -8.49 28.00 0.51
C ASP A 679 -9.83 28.55 1.02
N TYR A 680 -9.81 29.51 1.94
CA TYR A 680 -11.02 29.94 2.67
C TYR A 680 -12.03 30.71 1.81
N LEU A 681 -11.58 31.58 0.91
CA LEU A 681 -12.45 32.43 0.10
C LEU A 681 -13.23 31.66 -0.98
N ASN A 682 -12.78 30.46 -1.33
CA ASN A 682 -13.33 29.68 -2.45
C ASN A 682 -14.36 28.64 -2.02
N VAL A 683 -14.59 28.48 -0.72
CA VAL A 683 -15.52 27.50 -0.15
C VAL A 683 -16.58 28.17 0.72
N ASP A 684 -17.73 27.54 0.85
CA ASP A 684 -18.80 27.99 1.74
C ASP A 684 -18.48 27.62 3.19
N THR A 685 -18.90 28.45 4.15
CA THR A 685 -18.76 28.17 5.60
C THR A 685 -20.11 27.81 6.19
N PRO A 686 -20.39 26.53 6.45
CA PRO A 686 -21.57 26.12 7.19
C PRO A 686 -21.36 26.25 8.71
N VAL A 687 -22.38 26.70 9.42
CA VAL A 687 -22.44 26.77 10.89
C VAL A 687 -23.80 26.26 11.36
N GLN A 688 -23.80 25.31 12.29
CA GLN A 688 -25.02 24.79 12.90
C GLN A 688 -25.54 25.75 13.98
N ILE A 689 -26.81 26.13 13.89
CA ILE A 689 -27.47 26.99 14.87
C ILE A 689 -28.67 26.29 15.49
N LYS A 690 -28.85 26.44 16.80
CA LYS A 690 -30.07 25.99 17.50
C LYS A 690 -31.15 27.05 17.36
N THR A 691 -32.33 26.63 16.90
CA THR A 691 -33.52 27.48 16.92
C THR A 691 -34.16 27.45 18.31
N SER A 692 -35.20 28.27 18.53
CA SER A 692 -35.87 28.36 19.83
C SER A 692 -36.65 27.10 20.22
N GLY A 693 -37.01 26.26 19.24
CA GLY A 693 -37.39 24.86 19.44
C GLY A 693 -36.14 23.99 19.23
N SER A 694 -36.08 22.78 19.77
CA SER A 694 -34.91 21.88 19.73
C SER A 694 -34.35 21.51 18.35
N GLU A 695 -34.82 22.12 17.26
CA GLU A 695 -34.37 21.96 15.88
C GLU A 695 -33.07 22.75 15.62
N THR A 696 -32.12 22.09 14.96
CA THR A 696 -30.89 22.68 14.44
C THR A 696 -31.03 23.01 12.96
N VAL A 697 -30.61 24.21 12.56
CA VAL A 697 -30.57 24.64 11.15
C VAL A 697 -29.13 24.95 10.77
N THR A 698 -28.76 24.69 9.52
CA THR A 698 -27.44 25.05 9.00
C THR A 698 -27.50 26.41 8.31
N ALA A 699 -26.78 27.39 8.88
CA ALA A 699 -26.59 28.70 8.26
C ALA A 699 -25.26 28.72 7.51
N THR A 700 -25.23 29.34 6.33
CA THR A 700 -24.08 29.27 5.42
C THR A 700 -23.60 30.65 5.01
N PHE A 701 -22.32 30.92 5.21
CA PHE A 701 -21.64 32.11 4.69
C PHE A 701 -20.91 31.76 3.40
N SER A 702 -21.44 32.25 2.28
CA SER A 702 -20.98 31.81 0.96
C SER A 702 -19.61 32.36 0.54
N ALA A 703 -18.92 31.60 -0.30
CA ALA A 703 -17.70 32.01 -0.98
C ALA A 703 -17.85 33.35 -1.74
N LYS A 704 -19.01 33.57 -2.38
CA LYS A 704 -19.31 34.79 -3.13
C LYS A 704 -19.30 36.03 -2.23
N ALA A 705 -19.98 35.97 -1.08
CA ALA A 705 -20.02 37.07 -0.13
C ALA A 705 -18.64 37.34 0.50
N LYS A 706 -17.88 36.29 0.82
CA LYS A 706 -16.49 36.41 1.32
C LYS A 706 -15.58 37.15 0.33
N LYS A 707 -15.67 36.82 -0.96
CA LYS A 707 -14.91 37.50 -2.02
C LYS A 707 -15.26 38.98 -2.11
N ALA A 708 -16.55 39.33 -2.07
CA ALA A 708 -17.00 40.72 -2.09
C ALA A 708 -16.49 41.54 -0.88
N ILE A 709 -16.51 40.96 0.33
CA ILE A 709 -15.93 41.56 1.55
C ILE A 709 -14.43 41.79 1.37
N THR A 710 -13.72 40.79 0.86
CA THR A 710 -12.27 40.85 0.64
C THR A 710 -11.91 41.89 -0.41
N ASP A 711 -12.67 41.98 -1.49
CA ASP A 711 -12.45 42.97 -2.53
C ASP A 711 -12.63 44.39 -2.06
N LYS A 712 -13.56 44.62 -1.13
CA LYS A 712 -13.78 45.93 -0.53
C LYS A 712 -12.71 46.30 0.49
N TYR A 713 -12.52 45.48 1.51
CA TYR A 713 -11.71 45.86 2.68
C TYR A 713 -10.21 45.58 2.51
N LYS A 714 -9.86 44.68 1.57
CA LYS A 714 -8.50 44.18 1.32
C LYS A 714 -7.82 43.60 2.56
N TYR A 715 -6.77 42.82 2.35
CA TYR A 715 -5.99 42.24 3.44
C TYR A 715 -5.12 43.30 4.14
N PRO A 716 -4.98 43.33 5.48
CA PRO A 716 -5.53 42.38 6.47
C PRO A 716 -6.92 42.77 7.01
N THR A 717 -7.42 43.97 6.71
CA THR A 717 -8.66 44.51 7.29
C THR A 717 -9.86 43.60 7.02
N CYS A 718 -9.90 42.93 5.86
CA CYS A 718 -10.95 41.97 5.54
C CYS A 718 -11.11 40.85 6.58
N LEU A 719 -10.05 40.44 7.29
CA LEU A 719 -10.14 39.38 8.30
C LEU A 719 -11.07 39.74 9.46
N ILE A 720 -11.11 41.03 9.84
CA ILE A 720 -11.98 41.52 10.91
C ILE A 720 -13.45 41.33 10.52
N TYR A 721 -13.78 41.66 9.26
CA TYR A 721 -15.14 41.53 8.74
C TYR A 721 -15.52 40.08 8.48
N LEU A 722 -14.62 39.29 7.90
CA LEU A 722 -14.85 37.86 7.66
C LEU A 722 -15.11 37.12 8.98
N LYS A 723 -14.25 37.32 10.00
CA LYS A 723 -14.43 36.74 11.33
C LYS A 723 -15.70 37.27 12.01
N GLY A 724 -15.95 38.58 11.93
CA GLY A 724 -17.14 39.19 12.53
C GLY A 724 -18.46 38.64 11.96
N PHE A 725 -18.53 38.41 10.64
CA PHE A 725 -19.70 37.78 10.02
C PHE A 725 -19.80 36.28 10.34
N GLU A 726 -18.68 35.55 10.35
CA GLU A 726 -18.65 34.14 10.76
C GLU A 726 -19.13 33.95 12.22
N ASP A 727 -18.63 34.77 13.15
CA ASP A 727 -19.04 34.75 14.56
C ASP A 727 -20.52 35.12 14.71
N ALA A 728 -21.01 36.08 13.92
CA ALA A 728 -22.42 36.45 13.90
C ALA A 728 -23.32 35.32 13.36
N LEU A 729 -22.82 34.52 12.42
CA LEU A 729 -23.59 33.44 11.78
C LEU A 729 -24.04 32.37 12.80
N ALA A 730 -23.32 32.21 13.91
CA ALA A 730 -23.59 31.23 14.95
C ALA A 730 -24.82 31.55 15.83
N SER A 731 -25.48 32.70 15.66
CA SER A 731 -26.57 33.11 16.54
C SER A 731 -27.66 33.95 15.85
N PHE A 732 -28.84 33.98 16.47
CA PHE A 732 -29.90 34.94 16.11
C PHE A 732 -29.70 36.25 16.87
N ALA A 733 -29.89 37.39 16.20
CA ALA A 733 -29.84 38.70 16.84
C ALA A 733 -31.01 38.84 17.84
N ARG A 734 -30.69 39.04 19.13
CA ARG A 734 -31.68 39.06 20.23
C ARG A 734 -32.12 40.47 20.60
N GLU A 735 -31.20 41.42 20.59
CA GLU A 735 -31.41 42.82 21.01
C GLU A 735 -31.08 43.80 19.88
N TRP A 736 -31.63 45.01 19.98
CA TRP A 736 -31.34 46.06 19.01
C TRP A 736 -29.85 46.43 19.03
N GLY A 737 -29.18 46.27 17.89
CA GLY A 737 -27.74 46.52 17.78
C GLY A 737 -26.85 45.28 17.97
N SER A 738 -27.41 44.13 18.38
CA SER A 738 -26.66 42.87 18.51
C SER A 738 -26.28 42.25 17.16
N SER A 739 -25.17 41.50 17.15
CA SER A 739 -24.78 40.65 16.02
C SER A 739 -25.73 39.44 15.90
N GLY A 740 -25.93 38.95 14.69
CA GLY A 740 -26.64 37.71 14.44
C GLY A 740 -27.58 37.75 13.25
N ILE A 741 -28.18 36.59 12.98
CA ILE A 741 -29.19 36.40 11.94
C ILE A 741 -30.49 37.07 12.38
N LYS A 742 -31.07 37.85 11.47
CA LYS A 742 -32.32 38.57 11.69
C LYS A 742 -33.24 38.41 10.49
N LYS A 743 -34.50 38.10 10.78
CA LYS A 743 -35.57 38.12 9.78
C LYS A 743 -36.15 39.52 9.69
N THR A 744 -36.01 40.17 8.55
CA THR A 744 -36.54 41.51 8.27
C THR A 744 -37.95 41.43 7.68
N GLY A 745 -38.76 42.46 7.92
CA GLY A 745 -40.00 42.69 7.19
C GLY A 745 -41.08 41.60 7.32
N LYS A 746 -41.43 41.16 8.55
CA LYS A 746 -42.55 40.21 8.77
C LYS A 746 -43.84 40.60 8.04
N ASN A 747 -44.08 41.91 7.83
CA ASN A 747 -45.30 42.45 7.22
C ASN A 747 -45.05 43.34 5.99
N ASN A 748 -43.83 43.36 5.41
CA ASN A 748 -43.51 44.22 4.27
C ASN A 748 -43.08 43.40 3.03
N ASN A 749 -44.00 43.27 2.07
CA ASN A 749 -43.79 42.49 0.85
C ASN A 749 -42.86 43.17 -0.18
N THR A 750 -42.49 44.45 0.03
CA THR A 750 -41.62 45.19 -0.91
C THR A 750 -40.12 44.98 -0.66
N LEU A 751 -39.73 44.41 0.49
CA LEU A 751 -38.33 44.11 0.80
C LEU A 751 -37.85 42.89 -0.01
N ARG A 752 -36.84 43.11 -0.86
CA ARG A 752 -36.24 42.08 -1.71
C ARG A 752 -35.58 40.95 -0.91
N TYR A 753 -34.90 41.27 0.20
CA TYR A 753 -34.29 40.29 1.10
C TYR A 753 -34.90 40.36 2.50
N LYS A 754 -35.37 39.21 2.99
CA LYS A 754 -36.09 39.00 4.25
C LYS A 754 -35.22 38.36 5.33
N MET A 755 -34.04 37.90 4.96
CA MET A 755 -33.04 37.34 5.88
C MET A 755 -31.76 38.18 5.77
N GLU A 756 -31.32 38.75 6.88
CA GLU A 756 -30.09 39.52 6.99
C GLU A 756 -29.19 38.96 8.10
N LEU A 757 -27.89 39.02 7.89
CA LEU A 757 -26.87 38.80 8.91
C LEU A 757 -26.19 40.14 9.21
N LYS A 758 -26.14 40.48 10.49
CA LYS A 758 -25.57 41.74 10.98
C LYS A 758 -24.43 41.49 11.94
N VAL A 759 -23.41 42.36 11.88
CA VAL A 759 -22.38 42.51 12.91
C VAL A 759 -22.64 43.78 13.71
N ALA A 760 -22.58 43.70 15.04
CA ALA A 760 -22.74 44.83 15.94
C ALA A 760 -21.69 45.93 15.67
N GLY A 761 -22.10 47.19 15.68
CA GLY A 761 -21.21 48.33 15.44
C GLY A 761 -20.78 48.55 13.98
N HIS A 762 -21.25 47.73 13.03
CA HIS A 762 -20.97 47.87 11.60
C HIS A 762 -22.27 48.08 10.80
N ASP A 763 -22.19 48.85 9.71
CA ASP A 763 -23.31 49.08 8.79
C ASP A 763 -23.44 47.98 7.72
N ASP A 764 -22.35 47.24 7.49
CA ASP A 764 -22.30 46.13 6.56
C ASP A 764 -23.30 45.02 6.91
N ARG A 765 -23.93 44.43 5.89
CA ARG A 765 -24.89 43.33 6.00
C ARG A 765 -24.56 42.24 4.99
N LEU A 766 -24.88 41.00 5.36
CA LEU A 766 -25.10 39.93 4.38
C LEU A 766 -26.58 39.65 4.25
N PHE A 767 -27.04 39.42 3.03
CA PHE A 767 -28.41 39.02 2.73
C PHE A 767 -28.43 37.65 2.06
N SER A 768 -29.54 36.94 2.23
CA SER A 768 -29.86 35.74 1.44
C SER A 768 -30.69 36.13 0.22
N SER A 769 -30.20 35.82 -0.98
CA SER A 769 -30.94 36.01 -2.22
C SER A 769 -32.22 35.16 -2.30
N ASN A 770 -32.23 34.00 -1.65
CA ASN A 770 -33.35 33.06 -1.60
C ASN A 770 -34.23 33.20 -0.35
N ASN A 771 -33.92 34.14 0.54
CA ASN A 771 -34.61 34.36 1.82
C ASN A 771 -34.58 33.15 2.77
N ASP A 772 -33.50 32.38 2.71
CA ASP A 772 -33.17 31.24 3.57
C ASP A 772 -31.95 31.56 4.46
N TYR A 773 -31.32 30.53 5.02
CA TYR A 773 -30.12 30.65 5.86
C TYR A 773 -28.81 30.63 5.06
N TYR A 774 -28.86 30.84 3.73
CA TYR A 774 -27.70 30.93 2.84
C TYR A 774 -27.40 32.39 2.50
N PHE A 775 -26.30 32.94 3.02
CA PHE A 775 -25.95 34.36 2.89
C PHE A 775 -24.93 34.61 1.77
N ASP A 776 -25.38 35.23 0.67
CA ASP A 776 -24.65 35.34 -0.60
C ASP A 776 -24.52 36.74 -1.18
N VAL A 777 -25.19 37.72 -0.58
CA VAL A 777 -25.16 39.11 -1.04
C VAL A 777 -24.54 39.99 0.04
N PHE A 778 -23.35 40.53 -0.22
CA PHE A 778 -22.72 41.54 0.63
C PHE A 778 -23.22 42.95 0.27
N SER A 779 -23.54 43.75 1.29
CA SER A 779 -23.94 45.15 1.16
C SER A 779 -23.27 45.98 2.24
N ASP A 780 -22.76 47.14 1.84
CA ASP A 780 -22.05 48.05 2.74
C ASP A 780 -22.87 49.23 3.27
N LYS A 781 -24.14 49.31 2.86
CA LYS A 781 -25.06 50.38 3.28
C LYS A 781 -26.25 49.86 4.08
N GLY A 782 -26.35 48.53 4.27
CA GLY A 782 -27.56 47.91 4.80
C GLY A 782 -28.81 48.30 3.99
N PHE A 783 -30.00 48.18 4.58
CA PHE A 783 -31.26 48.65 3.99
C PHE A 783 -31.54 50.15 4.29
N HIS A 784 -30.50 50.98 4.39
CA HIS A 784 -30.65 52.42 4.65
C HIS A 784 -30.59 53.26 3.39
#